data_AF-A0A7X8BYJ1-F1
#
_entry.id   AF-A0A7X8BYJ1-F1
#
_cell.length_a   1.000
_cell.length_b   1.000
_cell.length_c   1.000
_cell.angle_alpha   90.00
_cell.angle_beta   90.00
_cell.angle_gamma   90.00
#
_symmetry.space_group_name_H-M   'P 1'
#
loop_
_entity.id
_entity.type
_entity.pdbx_description
1 polymer ?
#
loop_
_entity_poly.entity_id
_entity_poly.type
_entity_poly.pdbx_seq_one_letter_code
_entity_poly.pdbx_strand_id
1 'polypeptide(L)'
;MITSTVYLVICAILSILVLVGISMMSKVKTAVAGNILSAISVFVGILITLLYNEIISVASIYIYMLAGVIVGSMFAVRVKMIEMPQLVALLNGVGGLASALVGILTLLGIGQAPEQEYPIFSNVTAVLAIVVGIVTLVGSLVAAGKLHKLLSQRPVIWKNHSAILNFSLIILLVTVVYSAFIGDIIDPSTDITIILFLSIGISTLFGYAFAIRVGGADMPITISLLNSLSGVAGAIAGMAISDILLVSVGGIVGASGLFLTQIMCRSMNRSLMDILTGKTSVAGKKTEKTQAVAAKPKKEEKVETKQTSSENVLQNAKSVIIVPGYGMALAQAQHLVRQLADKLESKGAQVRYAIHPVAGRMPGHMNVLLAEADVSYEQLYEMDAINDDFKNTDAVIVIGANDVLNPAARDAVDTPIYGMPVLNVDQAKNVFICNYDLNPGYAGVDNPLYKKEKGVHLLLGDAKESVNKLISMLDSKPSQTAATEIQKNNSADVLQNAKSVIIVPGYGMALAQAQHLVRQLVDKLESKGAKVRYAIHPVAGRMPGHMNVLLAEADVSYEQLYEMDAINDDFKNTDAVIVIGANDVLNPAARDAVDTPIYGMPVLNVDQAKEIFICNFDLNPGYAGVDNPLYKKEKGVHLLLGDAKESVNKLIAMLDSKTSQTSTIETKKDNSADVLQNAKSVIIVPGYGMALAQAQHLVRQLADKLESKGAKVRYAIHPVAGRMPGHMNVLLAEADVSYEQLYEMDAINDDFKNTDAVIVIGANDVLNPAARDAVDTPIYGMPVLNVDQAKEIFICNFDLNPGYAGVDNPLYKKEKGVHLLLGDAKESVQKLIDML
;
A
#
# COMPACT_ATOMS: atom_id res chain seq x y z
N MET A 1 14.92 -46.58 20.44
CA MET A 1 13.98 -46.70 19.32
C MET A 1 12.58 -46.41 19.82
N ILE A 2 11.80 -45.62 19.08
CA ILE A 2 10.38 -45.38 19.38
C ILE A 2 9.60 -46.60 18.88
N THR A 3 8.87 -47.29 19.75
CA THR A 3 8.01 -48.41 19.33
C THR A 3 6.88 -47.90 18.44
N SER A 4 6.42 -48.69 17.47
CA SER A 4 5.32 -48.31 16.56
C SER A 4 4.06 -47.85 17.30
N THR A 5 3.70 -48.48 18.42
CA THR A 5 2.55 -48.06 19.24
C THR A 5 2.72 -46.64 19.79
N VAL A 6 3.92 -46.31 20.32
CA VAL A 6 4.22 -44.97 20.83
C VAL A 6 4.22 -43.94 19.70
N TYR A 7 4.77 -44.28 18.53
CA TYR A 7 4.73 -43.43 17.35
C TYR A 7 3.27 -43.09 16.97
N LEU A 8 2.39 -44.08 16.88
CA LEU A 8 0.98 -43.88 16.55
C LEU A 8 0.24 -42.99 17.57
N VAL A 9 0.51 -43.17 18.86
CA VAL A 9 -0.06 -42.32 19.91
C VAL A 9 0.40 -40.87 19.76
N ILE A 10 1.69 -40.65 19.48
CA ILE A 10 2.22 -39.30 19.23
C ILE A 10 1.55 -38.70 17.99
N CYS A 11 1.45 -39.42 16.88
CA CYS A 11 0.77 -38.96 15.68
C CYS A 11 -0.68 -38.56 15.96
N ALA A 12 -1.43 -39.37 16.70
CA ALA A 12 -2.82 -39.07 17.07
C ALA A 12 -2.93 -37.78 17.90
N ILE A 13 -2.03 -37.60 18.89
CA ILE A 13 -1.98 -36.38 19.70
C ILE A 13 -1.68 -35.17 18.82
N LEU A 14 -0.66 -35.25 17.96
CA LEU A 14 -0.29 -34.15 17.05
C LEU A 14 -1.45 -33.75 16.13
N SER A 15 -2.17 -34.72 15.57
CA SER A 15 -3.35 -34.45 14.73
C SER A 15 -4.48 -33.76 15.50
N ILE A 16 -4.71 -34.16 16.76
CA ILE A 16 -5.66 -33.46 17.63
C ILE A 16 -5.20 -32.02 17.91
N LEU A 17 -3.90 -31.81 18.18
CA LEU A 17 -3.38 -30.46 18.42
C LEU A 17 -3.48 -29.56 17.19
N VAL A 18 -3.27 -30.09 15.98
CA VAL A 18 -3.52 -29.36 14.72
C VAL A 18 -5.00 -29.01 14.58
N LEU A 19 -5.91 -29.94 14.87
CA LEU A 19 -7.35 -29.68 14.83
C LEU A 19 -7.77 -28.60 15.84
N VAL A 20 -7.26 -28.68 17.07
CA VAL A 20 -7.49 -27.66 18.11
C VAL A 20 -6.90 -26.31 17.68
N GLY A 21 -5.70 -26.30 17.10
CA GLY A 21 -5.07 -25.09 16.56
C GLY A 21 -5.94 -24.44 15.48
N ILE A 22 -6.50 -25.21 14.54
CA ILE A 22 -7.44 -24.73 13.52
C ILE A 22 -8.74 -24.19 14.17
N SER A 23 -9.28 -24.90 15.17
CA SER A 23 -10.45 -24.43 15.91
C SER A 23 -10.18 -23.10 16.61
N MET A 24 -8.99 -22.93 17.21
CA MET A 24 -8.57 -21.68 17.85
C MET A 24 -8.37 -20.54 16.84
N MET A 25 -7.97 -20.84 15.60
CA MET A 25 -7.88 -19.86 14.51
C MET A 25 -9.23 -19.30 14.07
N SER A 26 -10.34 -19.98 14.36
CA SER A 26 -11.69 -19.46 14.08
C SER A 26 -12.13 -18.31 15.01
N LYS A 27 -11.38 -18.04 16.09
CA LYS A 27 -11.68 -16.98 17.06
C LYS A 27 -10.52 -16.01 17.15
N VAL A 28 -10.80 -14.71 16.94
CA VAL A 28 -9.79 -13.63 16.94
C VAL A 28 -8.86 -13.69 18.16
N LYS A 29 -9.42 -13.80 19.38
CA LYS A 29 -8.64 -13.81 20.63
C LYS A 29 -7.64 -14.95 20.74
N THR A 30 -7.90 -16.10 20.11
CA THR A 30 -7.05 -17.29 20.19
C THR A 30 -6.31 -17.58 18.89
N ALA A 31 -6.46 -16.75 17.86
CA ALA A 31 -5.97 -17.07 16.52
C ALA A 31 -4.45 -17.22 16.45
N VAL A 32 -3.72 -16.31 17.09
CA VAL A 32 -2.24 -16.36 17.15
C VAL A 32 -1.77 -17.60 17.89
N ALA A 33 -2.36 -17.89 19.06
CA ALA A 33 -2.02 -19.08 19.84
C ALA A 33 -2.36 -20.38 19.09
N GLY A 34 -3.48 -20.40 18.36
CA GLY A 34 -3.88 -21.53 17.51
C GLY A 34 -2.88 -21.79 16.38
N ASN A 35 -2.42 -20.72 15.72
CA ASN A 35 -1.39 -20.83 14.68
C ASN A 35 -0.06 -21.36 15.24
N ILE A 36 0.39 -20.84 16.38
CA ILE A 36 1.61 -21.31 17.05
C ILE A 36 1.48 -22.80 17.44
N LEU A 37 0.33 -23.20 17.98
CA LEU A 37 0.08 -24.59 18.35
C LEU A 37 0.19 -25.54 17.14
N SER A 38 -0.44 -25.16 16.01
CA SER A 38 -0.34 -25.93 14.77
C SER A 38 1.10 -25.99 14.24
N ALA A 39 1.83 -24.87 14.26
CA ALA A 39 3.22 -24.81 13.79
C ALA A 39 4.15 -25.70 14.62
N ILE A 40 4.02 -25.65 15.96
CA ILE A 40 4.78 -26.53 16.87
C ILE A 40 4.42 -27.99 16.61
N SER A 41 3.12 -28.31 16.43
CA SER A 41 2.67 -29.68 16.19
C SER A 41 3.26 -30.26 14.90
N VAL A 42 3.27 -29.48 13.81
CA VAL A 42 3.90 -29.88 12.54
C VAL A 42 5.40 -30.02 12.68
N PHE A 43 6.08 -29.10 13.39
CA PHE A 43 7.52 -29.19 13.64
C PHE A 43 7.89 -30.46 14.44
N VAL A 44 7.15 -30.76 15.51
CA VAL A 44 7.33 -32.00 16.27
C VAL A 44 7.02 -33.23 15.40
N GLY A 45 6.03 -33.13 14.50
CA GLY A 45 5.74 -34.13 13.48
C GLY A 45 6.94 -34.46 12.58
N ILE A 46 7.66 -33.43 12.11
CA ILE A 46 8.89 -33.63 11.33
C ILE A 46 9.95 -34.35 12.17
N LEU A 47 10.19 -33.91 13.41
CA LEU A 47 11.19 -34.52 14.29
C LEU A 47 10.88 -35.99 14.61
N ILE A 48 9.62 -36.31 14.92
CA ILE A 48 9.23 -37.68 15.26
C ILE A 48 9.35 -38.61 14.04
N THR A 49 9.05 -38.12 12.84
CA THR A 49 9.23 -38.89 11.59
C THR A 49 10.71 -39.16 11.31
N LEU A 50 11.60 -38.20 11.53
CA LEU A 50 13.05 -38.42 11.39
C LEU A 50 13.58 -39.46 12.38
N LEU A 51 13.12 -39.39 13.64
CA LEU A 51 13.50 -40.32 14.71
C LEU A 51 12.98 -41.74 14.45
N TYR A 52 11.70 -41.87 14.09
CA TYR A 52 11.04 -43.17 13.93
C TYR A 52 11.59 -43.94 12.73
N ASN A 53 11.86 -43.27 11.62
CA ASN A 53 12.43 -43.88 10.42
C ASN A 53 13.97 -44.00 10.47
N GLU A 54 14.61 -43.57 11.56
CA GLU A 54 16.07 -43.61 11.74
C GLU A 54 16.87 -42.86 10.66
N ILE A 55 16.28 -41.81 10.09
CA ILE A 55 16.85 -41.04 8.96
C ILE A 55 17.49 -39.71 9.40
N ILE A 56 17.71 -39.50 10.70
CA ILE A 56 18.35 -38.27 11.22
C ILE A 56 19.74 -38.04 10.62
N SER A 57 20.49 -39.09 10.33
CA SER A 57 21.85 -38.99 9.78
C SER A 57 21.89 -38.62 8.29
N VAL A 58 20.74 -38.61 7.59
CA VAL A 58 20.67 -38.36 6.15
C VAL A 58 20.83 -36.86 5.87
N ALA A 59 22.08 -36.43 5.60
CA ALA A 59 22.44 -35.02 5.44
C ALA A 59 21.64 -34.28 4.34
N SER A 60 21.27 -34.97 3.25
CA SER A 60 20.52 -34.37 2.15
C SER A 60 19.14 -33.85 2.55
N ILE A 61 18.48 -34.45 3.55
CA ILE A 61 17.18 -33.99 4.05
C ILE A 61 17.29 -32.55 4.57
N TYR A 62 18.33 -32.24 5.33
CA TYR A 62 18.53 -30.89 5.87
C TYR A 62 18.84 -29.85 4.79
N ILE A 63 19.52 -30.24 3.71
CA ILE A 63 19.76 -29.36 2.56
C ILE A 63 18.43 -28.98 1.89
N TYR A 64 17.55 -29.97 1.66
CA TYR A 64 16.23 -29.71 1.07
C TYR A 64 15.32 -28.92 2.01
N MET A 65 15.33 -29.22 3.31
CA MET A 65 14.60 -28.42 4.31
C MET A 65 15.10 -26.98 4.35
N LEU A 66 16.43 -26.77 4.35
CA LEU A 66 17.03 -25.44 4.35
C LEU A 66 16.63 -24.64 3.10
N ALA A 67 16.66 -25.26 1.92
CA ALA A 67 16.19 -24.63 0.69
C ALA A 67 14.72 -24.22 0.79
N GLY A 68 13.86 -25.10 1.33
CA GLY A 68 12.45 -24.80 1.59
C GLY A 68 12.26 -23.64 2.55
N VAL A 69 13.01 -23.59 3.66
CA VAL A 69 12.96 -22.51 4.65
C VAL A 69 13.41 -21.18 4.05
N ILE A 70 14.49 -21.17 3.26
CA ILE A 70 14.99 -19.95 2.60
C ILE A 70 13.93 -19.39 1.64
N VAL A 71 13.40 -20.23 0.76
CA VAL A 71 12.39 -19.82 -0.23
C VAL A 71 11.10 -19.38 0.47
N GLY A 72 10.62 -20.16 1.44
CA GLY A 72 9.41 -19.83 2.21
C GLY A 72 9.53 -18.53 3.00
N SER A 73 10.66 -18.32 3.69
CA SER A 73 10.92 -17.10 4.45
C SER A 73 11.05 -15.86 3.54
N MET A 74 11.68 -16.03 2.38
CA MET A 74 11.78 -14.96 1.38
C MET A 74 10.40 -14.49 0.94
N PHE A 75 9.48 -15.41 0.63
CA PHE A 75 8.11 -15.04 0.26
C PHE A 75 7.34 -14.43 1.43
N ALA A 76 7.51 -14.96 2.65
CA ALA A 76 6.81 -14.46 3.84
C ALA A 76 7.17 -13.00 4.17
N VAL A 77 8.40 -12.56 3.90
CA VAL A 77 8.86 -11.19 4.24
C VAL A 77 8.67 -10.19 3.09
N ARG A 78 8.71 -10.64 1.82
CA ARG A 78 8.73 -9.73 0.65
C ARG A 78 7.36 -9.46 0.03
N VAL A 79 6.38 -10.34 0.21
CA VAL A 79 5.08 -10.24 -0.45
C VAL A 79 4.16 -9.27 0.30
N LYS A 80 3.48 -8.37 -0.42
CA LYS A 80 2.57 -7.39 0.19
C LYS A 80 1.27 -8.04 0.63
N MET A 81 0.60 -7.50 1.66
CA MET A 81 -0.67 -8.05 2.17
C MET A 81 -1.77 -8.14 1.10
N ILE A 82 -1.79 -7.23 0.13
CA ILE A 82 -2.73 -7.25 -1.00
C ILE A 82 -2.50 -8.43 -1.97
N GLU A 83 -1.31 -9.03 -1.96
CA GLU A 83 -0.89 -10.13 -2.82
C GLU A 83 -1.07 -11.50 -2.15
N MET A 84 -1.44 -11.54 -0.87
CA MET A 84 -1.65 -12.77 -0.11
C MET A 84 -2.55 -13.81 -0.79
N PRO A 85 -3.66 -13.46 -1.48
CA PRO A 85 -4.49 -14.45 -2.16
C PRO A 85 -3.72 -15.31 -3.18
N GLN A 86 -2.84 -14.70 -3.97
CA GLN A 86 -2.10 -15.42 -5.01
C GLN A 86 -0.91 -16.20 -4.44
N LEU A 87 -0.34 -15.73 -3.31
CA LEU A 87 0.67 -16.46 -2.58
C LEU A 87 0.09 -17.74 -1.94
N VAL A 88 -1.09 -17.64 -1.32
CA VAL A 88 -1.80 -18.80 -0.75
C VAL A 88 -2.11 -19.83 -1.84
N ALA A 89 -2.56 -19.37 -3.01
CA ALA A 89 -2.76 -20.25 -4.16
C ALA A 89 -1.45 -20.96 -4.54
N LEU A 90 -0.34 -20.23 -4.70
CA LEU A 90 0.96 -20.80 -5.04
C LEU A 90 1.42 -21.87 -4.03
N LEU A 91 1.35 -21.56 -2.74
CA LEU A 91 1.76 -22.48 -1.65
C LEU A 91 0.90 -23.75 -1.62
N ASN A 92 -0.41 -23.64 -1.86
CA ASN A 92 -1.29 -24.81 -1.98
C ASN A 92 -0.93 -25.68 -3.19
N GLY A 93 -0.55 -25.05 -4.31
CA GLY A 93 -0.06 -25.76 -5.49
C GLY A 93 1.20 -26.57 -5.18
N VAL A 94 2.15 -25.99 -4.42
CA VAL A 94 3.37 -26.69 -3.97
C VAL A 94 3.04 -27.89 -3.08
N GLY A 95 2.06 -27.76 -2.17
CA GLY A 95 1.57 -28.89 -1.36
C GLY A 95 0.95 -30.02 -2.20
N GLY A 96 0.19 -29.66 -3.25
CA GLY A 96 -0.33 -30.62 -4.23
C GLY A 96 0.79 -31.34 -4.99
N LEU A 97 1.82 -30.61 -5.43
CA LEU A 97 3.00 -31.19 -6.08
C LEU A 97 3.75 -32.16 -5.15
N ALA A 98 3.93 -31.81 -3.87
CA ALA A 98 4.57 -32.70 -2.90
C ALA A 98 3.80 -34.04 -2.78
N SER A 99 2.47 -33.99 -2.71
CA SER A 99 1.62 -35.20 -2.67
C SER A 99 1.73 -36.03 -3.95
N ALA A 100 1.78 -35.36 -5.11
CA ALA A 100 1.97 -36.04 -6.40
C ALA A 100 3.35 -36.72 -6.48
N LEU A 101 4.41 -36.07 -6.00
CA LEU A 101 5.76 -36.66 -5.96
C LEU A 101 5.80 -37.91 -5.07
N VAL A 102 5.15 -37.89 -3.90
CA VAL A 102 5.03 -39.08 -3.03
C VAL A 102 4.30 -40.21 -3.76
N GLY A 103 3.22 -39.91 -4.49
CA GLY A 103 2.52 -40.89 -5.32
C GLY A 103 3.40 -41.47 -6.45
N ILE A 104 4.17 -40.63 -7.15
CA ILE A 104 5.09 -41.08 -8.21
C ILE A 104 6.16 -42.01 -7.63
N LEU A 105 6.79 -41.63 -6.52
CA LEU A 105 7.82 -42.45 -5.87
C LEU A 105 7.25 -43.79 -5.41
N THR A 106 6.04 -43.79 -4.84
CA THR A 106 5.34 -45.02 -4.45
C THR A 106 5.09 -45.95 -5.63
N LEU A 107 4.61 -45.41 -6.76
CA LEU A 107 4.34 -46.20 -7.96
C LEU A 107 5.62 -46.78 -8.59
N LEU A 108 6.75 -46.08 -8.44
CA LEU A 108 8.07 -46.56 -8.84
C LEU A 108 8.70 -47.55 -7.85
N GLY A 109 8.02 -47.86 -6.74
CA GLY A 109 8.54 -48.73 -5.68
C GLY A 109 9.67 -48.11 -4.84
N ILE A 110 9.88 -46.80 -4.94
CA ILE A 110 10.96 -46.09 -4.25
C ILE A 110 10.48 -45.71 -2.84
N GLY A 111 11.21 -46.16 -1.81
CA GLY A 111 10.89 -45.87 -0.41
C GLY A 111 9.79 -46.76 0.18
N GLN A 112 9.45 -47.87 -0.48
CA GLN A 112 8.50 -48.87 0.00
C GLN A 112 9.23 -49.99 0.77
N ALA A 113 8.56 -50.56 1.79
CA ALA A 113 9.08 -51.73 2.50
C ALA A 113 9.04 -52.98 1.60
N PRO A 114 9.97 -53.95 1.76
CA PRO A 114 10.08 -55.13 0.88
C PRO A 114 8.82 -56.03 0.85
N GLU A 115 7.99 -55.97 1.90
CA GLU A 115 6.73 -56.72 2.02
C GLU A 115 5.57 -55.74 2.12
N GLN A 116 5.06 -55.28 0.97
CA GLN A 116 3.80 -54.53 0.95
C GLN A 116 2.63 -55.50 1.18
N GLU A 117 1.96 -55.39 2.33
CA GLU A 117 0.76 -56.20 2.65
C GLU A 117 -0.41 -55.93 1.68
N TYR A 118 -0.47 -54.73 1.07
CA TYR A 118 -1.60 -54.30 0.23
C TYR A 118 -1.17 -53.55 -1.04
N PRO A 119 -0.53 -54.22 -2.02
CA PRO A 119 0.03 -53.58 -3.20
C PRO A 119 -1.03 -52.88 -4.07
N ILE A 120 -2.21 -53.48 -4.23
CA ILE A 120 -3.32 -52.88 -5.00
C ILE A 120 -3.78 -51.57 -4.35
N PHE A 121 -3.95 -51.55 -3.03
CA PHE A 121 -4.37 -50.35 -2.31
C PHE A 121 -3.34 -49.22 -2.43
N SER A 122 -2.05 -49.55 -2.28
CA SER A 122 -0.96 -48.61 -2.44
C SER A 122 -0.91 -48.03 -3.86
N ASN A 123 -1.06 -48.87 -4.90
CA ASN A 123 -1.01 -48.41 -6.29
C ASN A 123 -2.18 -47.48 -6.62
N VAL A 124 -3.39 -47.86 -6.22
CA VAL A 124 -4.61 -47.05 -6.46
C VAL A 124 -4.53 -45.71 -5.73
N THR A 125 -4.12 -45.72 -4.47
CA THR A 125 -3.98 -44.48 -3.68
C THR A 125 -2.82 -43.62 -4.19
N ALA A 126 -1.70 -44.21 -4.61
CA ALA A 126 -0.60 -43.48 -5.23
C ALA A 126 -1.04 -42.74 -6.50
N VAL A 127 -1.71 -43.43 -7.42
CA VAL A 127 -2.21 -42.81 -8.67
C VAL A 127 -3.24 -41.73 -8.36
N LEU A 128 -4.10 -41.94 -7.38
CA LEU A 128 -5.07 -40.93 -6.94
C LEU A 128 -4.36 -39.69 -6.35
N ALA A 129 -3.29 -39.87 -5.58
CA ALA A 129 -2.47 -38.76 -5.06
C ALA A 129 -1.79 -37.96 -6.19
N ILE A 130 -1.29 -38.65 -7.23
CA ILE A 130 -0.75 -37.99 -8.45
C ILE A 130 -1.83 -37.16 -9.12
N VAL A 131 -3.00 -37.75 -9.36
CA VAL A 131 -4.09 -37.07 -10.07
C VAL A 131 -4.55 -35.83 -9.31
N VAL A 132 -4.93 -35.98 -8.03
CA VAL A 132 -5.43 -34.85 -7.23
C VAL A 132 -4.32 -33.82 -7.01
N GLY A 133 -3.08 -34.25 -6.78
CA GLY A 133 -1.93 -33.37 -6.58
C GLY A 133 -1.59 -32.52 -7.80
N ILE A 134 -1.56 -33.11 -9.00
CA ILE A 134 -1.29 -32.38 -10.25
C ILE A 134 -2.45 -31.45 -10.64
N VAL A 135 -3.71 -31.88 -10.47
CA VAL A 135 -4.88 -31.00 -10.65
C VAL A 135 -4.78 -29.78 -9.72
N THR A 136 -4.39 -30.01 -8.46
CA THR A 136 -4.24 -28.96 -7.45
C THR A 136 -3.11 -28.00 -7.80
N LEU A 137 -1.95 -28.51 -8.21
CA LEU A 137 -0.82 -27.70 -8.66
C LEU A 137 -1.22 -26.79 -9.82
N VAL A 138 -1.72 -27.38 -10.90
CA VAL A 138 -1.99 -26.63 -12.14
C VAL A 138 -3.14 -25.67 -11.95
N GLY A 139 -4.22 -26.09 -11.26
CA GLY A 139 -5.33 -25.21 -10.92
C GLY A 139 -4.89 -24.01 -10.08
N SER A 140 -4.00 -24.24 -9.12
CA SER A 140 -3.47 -23.20 -8.24
C SER A 140 -2.56 -22.21 -8.97
N LEU A 141 -1.71 -22.68 -9.88
CA LEU A 141 -0.87 -21.82 -10.73
C LEU A 141 -1.72 -20.92 -11.63
N VAL A 142 -2.80 -21.45 -12.22
CA VAL A 142 -3.75 -20.64 -13.01
C VAL A 142 -4.46 -19.61 -12.14
N ALA A 143 -4.92 -19.99 -10.95
CA ALA A 143 -5.57 -19.07 -10.02
C ALA A 143 -4.62 -17.94 -9.59
N ALA A 144 -3.38 -18.28 -9.23
CA ALA A 144 -2.34 -17.31 -8.88
C ALA A 144 -2.03 -16.37 -10.07
N GLY A 145 -1.85 -16.93 -11.28
CA GLY A 145 -1.59 -16.16 -12.50
C GLY A 145 -2.71 -15.18 -12.85
N LYS A 146 -3.98 -15.55 -12.62
CA LYS A 146 -5.12 -14.64 -12.82
C LYS A 146 -5.14 -13.50 -11.81
N LEU A 147 -4.87 -13.79 -10.53
CA LEU A 147 -4.86 -12.76 -9.48
C LEU A 147 -3.67 -11.81 -9.65
N HIS A 148 -2.51 -12.33 -10.06
CA HIS A 148 -1.32 -11.56 -10.40
C HIS A 148 -1.40 -10.88 -11.79
N LYS A 149 -2.54 -10.99 -12.49
CA LYS A 149 -2.79 -10.40 -13.82
C LYS A 149 -1.84 -10.86 -14.93
N LEU A 150 -1.11 -11.96 -14.74
CA LEU A 150 -0.38 -12.66 -15.81
C LEU A 150 -1.33 -13.34 -16.78
N LEU A 151 -2.50 -13.76 -16.28
CA LEU A 151 -3.60 -14.32 -17.06
C LEU A 151 -4.84 -13.43 -16.98
N SER A 152 -5.70 -13.50 -17.99
CA SER A 152 -6.98 -12.77 -18.01
C SER A 152 -7.85 -13.13 -16.81
N GLN A 153 -8.34 -12.11 -16.10
CA GLN A 153 -9.29 -12.28 -14.98
C GLN A 153 -10.71 -12.64 -15.47
N ARG A 154 -11.00 -12.51 -16.76
CA ARG A 154 -12.30 -12.91 -17.31
C ARG A 154 -12.36 -14.44 -17.49
N PRO A 155 -13.53 -15.07 -17.29
CA PRO A 155 -13.74 -16.47 -17.65
C PRO A 155 -13.34 -16.76 -19.11
N VAL A 156 -12.50 -17.77 -19.35
CA VAL A 156 -12.16 -18.22 -20.71
C VAL A 156 -12.88 -19.54 -20.96
N ILE A 157 -13.80 -19.55 -21.92
CA ILE A 157 -14.61 -20.71 -22.26
C ILE A 157 -14.24 -21.20 -23.67
N TRP A 158 -13.67 -22.39 -23.78
CA TRP A 158 -13.36 -23.01 -25.07
C TRP A 158 -14.60 -23.63 -25.72
N LYS A 159 -14.50 -23.89 -27.03
CA LYS A 159 -15.48 -24.72 -27.73
C LYS A 159 -15.46 -26.12 -27.11
N ASN A 160 -16.64 -26.65 -26.76
CA ASN A 160 -16.81 -27.96 -26.11
C ASN A 160 -16.11 -28.10 -24.75
N HIS A 161 -15.91 -27.01 -24.00
CA HIS A 161 -15.20 -27.01 -22.71
C HIS A 161 -15.71 -28.09 -21.74
N SER A 162 -17.04 -28.19 -21.55
CA SER A 162 -17.62 -29.18 -20.63
C SER A 162 -17.35 -30.63 -21.08
N ALA A 163 -17.29 -30.89 -22.39
CA ALA A 163 -16.94 -32.21 -22.90
C ALA A 163 -15.48 -32.54 -22.61
N ILE A 164 -14.57 -31.57 -22.75
CA ILE A 164 -13.14 -31.74 -22.42
C ILE A 164 -12.97 -32.10 -20.95
N LEU A 165 -13.65 -31.38 -20.04
CA LEU A 165 -13.59 -31.66 -18.60
C LEU A 165 -14.12 -33.06 -18.27
N ASN A 166 -15.31 -33.41 -18.77
CA ASN A 166 -15.91 -34.71 -18.49
C ASN A 166 -15.08 -35.86 -19.07
N PHE A 167 -14.58 -35.72 -20.29
CA PHE A 167 -13.76 -36.74 -20.93
C PHE A 167 -12.42 -36.92 -20.20
N SER A 168 -11.77 -35.82 -19.81
CA SER A 168 -10.56 -35.86 -19.00
C SER A 168 -10.81 -36.58 -17.66
N LEU A 169 -11.94 -36.29 -16.99
CA LEU A 169 -12.31 -36.93 -15.73
C LEU A 169 -12.59 -38.44 -15.89
N ILE A 170 -13.22 -38.85 -17.00
CA ILE A 170 -13.41 -40.27 -17.32
C ILE A 170 -12.07 -40.96 -17.53
N ILE A 171 -11.14 -40.37 -18.29
CA ILE A 171 -9.81 -40.95 -18.51
C ILE A 171 -9.05 -41.08 -17.19
N LEU A 172 -9.09 -40.07 -16.33
CA LEU A 172 -8.46 -40.11 -15.01
C LEU A 172 -9.06 -41.23 -14.14
N LEU A 173 -10.38 -41.38 -14.13
CA LEU A 173 -11.05 -42.46 -13.40
C LEU A 173 -10.61 -43.84 -13.92
N VAL A 174 -10.57 -44.01 -15.25
CA VAL A 174 -10.10 -45.26 -15.88
C VAL A 174 -8.63 -45.52 -15.52
N THR A 175 -7.79 -44.49 -15.50
CA THR A 175 -6.36 -44.63 -15.15
C THR A 175 -6.18 -45.05 -13.69
N VAL A 176 -6.98 -44.49 -12.76
CA VAL A 176 -6.98 -44.91 -11.35
C VAL A 176 -7.45 -46.35 -11.21
N VAL A 177 -8.54 -46.76 -11.88
CA VAL A 177 -9.02 -48.15 -11.83
C VAL A 177 -8.00 -49.11 -12.45
N TYR A 178 -7.38 -48.72 -13.57
CA TYR A 178 -6.36 -49.51 -14.25
C TYR A 178 -5.14 -49.78 -13.36
N SER A 179 -4.78 -48.83 -12.49
CA SER A 179 -3.66 -49.01 -11.55
C SER A 179 -3.82 -50.16 -10.55
N ALA A 180 -5.05 -50.66 -10.35
CA ALA A 180 -5.30 -51.84 -9.53
C ALA A 180 -4.82 -53.15 -10.19
N PHE A 181 -4.58 -53.13 -11.51
CA PHE A 181 -4.27 -54.28 -12.35
C PHE A 181 -2.88 -54.17 -13.01
N ILE A 182 -1.96 -53.39 -12.40
CA ILE A 182 -0.59 -53.24 -12.90
C ILE A 182 0.08 -54.61 -12.98
N GLY A 183 0.58 -54.96 -14.17
CA GLY A 183 1.24 -56.24 -14.42
C GLY A 183 0.31 -57.39 -14.82
N ASP A 184 -1.02 -57.18 -14.79
CA ASP A 184 -2.00 -58.24 -15.12
C ASP A 184 -2.32 -58.30 -16.63
N ILE A 185 -2.18 -57.18 -17.35
CA ILE A 185 -2.55 -57.06 -18.77
C ILE A 185 -1.31 -56.96 -19.67
N ILE A 186 -0.34 -56.14 -19.31
CA ILE A 186 0.98 -56.01 -19.95
C ILE A 186 2.08 -55.96 -18.88
N ASP A 187 3.34 -55.79 -19.28
CA ASP A 187 4.45 -55.78 -18.33
C ASP A 187 4.34 -54.60 -17.34
N PRO A 188 4.70 -54.80 -16.05
CA PRO A 188 4.55 -53.77 -15.01
C PRO A 188 5.24 -52.43 -15.32
N SER A 189 6.40 -52.47 -15.99
CA SER A 189 7.15 -51.26 -16.34
C SER A 189 6.43 -50.39 -17.37
N THR A 190 5.86 -51.02 -18.39
CA THR A 190 5.08 -50.34 -19.41
C THR A 190 3.78 -49.80 -18.81
N ASP A 191 3.11 -50.57 -17.95
CA ASP A 191 1.92 -50.12 -17.22
C ASP A 191 2.17 -48.87 -16.40
N ILE A 192 3.21 -48.88 -15.55
CA ILE A 192 3.58 -47.74 -14.71
C ILE A 192 3.87 -46.51 -15.59
N THR A 193 4.58 -46.69 -16.71
CA THR A 193 4.90 -45.60 -17.63
C THR A 193 3.64 -44.99 -18.25
N ILE A 194 2.70 -45.82 -18.73
CA ILE A 194 1.43 -45.37 -19.30
C ILE A 194 0.61 -44.63 -18.25
N ILE A 195 0.49 -45.20 -17.04
CA ILE A 195 -0.24 -44.60 -15.92
C ILE A 195 0.35 -43.23 -15.58
N LEU A 196 1.67 -43.11 -15.42
CA LEU A 196 2.31 -41.84 -15.10
C LEU A 196 2.06 -40.79 -16.19
N PHE A 197 2.19 -41.16 -17.46
CA PHE A 197 1.97 -40.23 -18.56
C PHE A 197 0.51 -39.76 -18.63
N LEU A 198 -0.45 -40.68 -18.49
CA LEU A 198 -1.88 -40.35 -18.47
C LEU A 198 -2.25 -39.52 -17.25
N SER A 199 -1.83 -39.94 -16.05
CA SER A 199 -2.12 -39.23 -14.81
C SER A 199 -1.55 -37.81 -14.83
N ILE A 200 -0.29 -37.60 -15.23
CA ILE A 200 0.30 -36.25 -15.25
C ILE A 200 -0.30 -35.42 -16.38
N GLY A 201 -0.36 -35.96 -17.60
CA GLY A 201 -0.81 -35.22 -18.79
C GLY A 201 -2.28 -34.81 -18.71
N ILE A 202 -3.16 -35.77 -18.39
CA ILE A 202 -4.61 -35.52 -18.34
C ILE A 202 -4.97 -34.70 -17.09
N SER A 203 -4.29 -34.88 -15.95
CA SER A 203 -4.52 -34.03 -14.77
C SER A 203 -4.07 -32.60 -15.01
N THR A 204 -2.99 -32.39 -15.76
CA THR A 204 -2.55 -31.06 -16.17
C THR A 204 -3.60 -30.40 -17.06
N LEU A 205 -4.11 -31.12 -18.06
CA LEU A 205 -5.18 -30.62 -18.92
C LEU A 205 -6.44 -30.30 -18.11
N PHE A 206 -6.86 -31.20 -17.23
CA PHE A 206 -8.04 -31.03 -16.39
C PHE A 206 -7.89 -29.84 -15.45
N GLY A 207 -6.79 -29.75 -14.71
CA GLY A 207 -6.52 -28.66 -13.77
C GLY A 207 -6.48 -27.29 -14.48
N TYR A 208 -5.87 -27.22 -15.65
CA TYR A 208 -5.84 -26.00 -16.46
C TYR A 208 -7.22 -25.63 -16.98
N ALA A 209 -7.93 -26.56 -17.61
CA ALA A 209 -9.29 -26.36 -18.14
C ALA A 209 -10.27 -25.94 -17.03
N PHE A 210 -10.19 -26.60 -15.86
CA PHE A 210 -11.01 -26.29 -14.70
C PHE A 210 -10.79 -24.85 -14.23
N ALA A 211 -9.55 -24.45 -13.94
CA ALA A 211 -9.26 -23.15 -13.37
C ALA A 211 -9.38 -21.98 -14.38
N ILE A 212 -9.06 -22.21 -15.66
CA ILE A 212 -9.13 -21.15 -16.68
C ILE A 212 -10.58 -20.71 -16.97
N ARG A 213 -11.55 -21.60 -16.72
CA ARG A 213 -12.97 -21.32 -16.88
C ARG A 213 -13.56 -20.41 -15.81
N VAL A 214 -12.96 -20.37 -14.61
CA VAL A 214 -13.50 -19.60 -13.48
C VAL A 214 -13.12 -18.12 -13.59
N GLY A 215 -14.01 -17.20 -13.19
CA GLY A 215 -13.74 -15.76 -13.22
C GLY A 215 -12.92 -15.25 -12.03
N GLY A 216 -12.26 -14.10 -12.18
CA GLY A 216 -11.43 -13.43 -11.18
C GLY A 216 -12.03 -13.26 -9.79
N ALA A 217 -13.33 -12.99 -9.64
CA ALA A 217 -13.98 -12.87 -8.33
C ALA A 217 -14.43 -14.19 -7.75
N ASP A 218 -14.60 -15.23 -8.56
CA ASP A 218 -14.85 -16.57 -8.04
C ASP A 218 -13.52 -17.28 -7.72
N MET A 219 -12.36 -16.68 -8.07
CA MET A 219 -11.02 -17.21 -7.74
C MET A 219 -10.82 -17.52 -6.26
N PRO A 220 -11.27 -16.69 -5.28
CA PRO A 220 -11.08 -17.00 -3.88
C PRO A 220 -11.76 -18.31 -3.48
N ILE A 221 -12.95 -18.59 -4.04
CA ILE A 221 -13.64 -19.88 -3.81
C ILE A 221 -12.83 -21.02 -4.43
N THR A 222 -12.32 -20.83 -5.65
CA THR A 222 -11.46 -21.83 -6.31
C THR A 222 -10.19 -22.11 -5.51
N ILE A 223 -9.55 -21.08 -4.94
CA ILE A 223 -8.35 -21.24 -4.10
C ILE A 223 -8.69 -22.01 -2.83
N SER A 224 -9.81 -21.71 -2.19
CA SER A 224 -10.30 -22.45 -1.02
C SER A 224 -10.61 -23.92 -1.35
N LEU A 225 -11.21 -24.18 -2.52
CA LEU A 225 -11.45 -25.54 -3.00
C LEU A 225 -10.14 -26.28 -3.28
N LEU A 226 -9.18 -25.63 -3.94
CA LEU A 226 -7.85 -26.20 -4.21
C LEU A 226 -7.07 -26.45 -2.91
N ASN A 227 -7.27 -25.64 -1.87
CA ASN A 227 -6.74 -25.88 -0.53
C ASN A 227 -7.32 -27.15 0.11
N SER A 228 -8.61 -27.42 -0.13
CA SER A 228 -9.19 -28.68 0.30
C SER A 228 -8.58 -29.85 -0.47
N LEU A 229 -8.43 -29.71 -1.79
CA LEU A 229 -7.84 -30.75 -2.63
C LEU A 229 -6.38 -31.04 -2.28
N SER A 230 -5.58 -30.05 -1.88
CA SER A 230 -4.22 -30.29 -1.37
C SER A 230 -4.22 -31.11 -0.09
N GLY A 231 -5.13 -30.82 0.86
CA GLY A 231 -5.30 -31.63 2.08
C GLY A 231 -5.72 -33.07 1.77
N VAL A 232 -6.71 -33.25 0.90
CA VAL A 232 -7.17 -34.57 0.44
C VAL A 232 -6.05 -35.33 -0.29
N ALA A 233 -5.29 -34.67 -1.17
CA ALA A 233 -4.13 -35.26 -1.84
C ALA A 233 -3.07 -35.71 -0.84
N GLY A 234 -2.79 -34.89 0.18
CA GLY A 234 -1.89 -35.25 1.28
C GLY A 234 -2.38 -36.49 2.02
N ALA A 235 -3.67 -36.55 2.38
CA ALA A 235 -4.23 -37.71 3.07
C ALA A 235 -4.12 -38.99 2.24
N ILE A 236 -4.38 -38.91 0.94
CA ILE A 236 -4.28 -40.04 0.00
C ILE A 236 -2.82 -40.46 -0.20
N ALA A 237 -1.89 -39.52 -0.29
CA ALA A 237 -0.46 -39.81 -0.32
C ALA A 237 -0.01 -40.54 0.97
N GLY A 238 -0.53 -40.11 2.13
CA GLY A 238 -0.35 -40.80 3.40
C GLY A 238 -0.88 -42.24 3.38
N MET A 239 -2.04 -42.48 2.78
CA MET A 239 -2.56 -43.85 2.61
C MET A 239 -1.63 -44.71 1.73
N ALA A 240 -1.04 -44.12 0.68
CA ALA A 240 -0.15 -44.82 -0.24
C ALA A 240 1.16 -45.28 0.43
N ILE A 241 1.66 -44.52 1.41
CA ILE A 241 2.86 -44.87 2.18
C ILE A 241 2.57 -45.40 3.59
N SER A 242 1.29 -45.61 3.93
CA SER A 242 0.83 -46.02 5.27
C SER A 242 1.25 -45.07 6.42
N ASP A 243 1.34 -43.77 6.16
CA ASP A 243 1.65 -42.74 7.17
C ASP A 243 0.37 -42.14 7.75
N ILE A 244 0.03 -42.52 8.98
CA ILE A 244 -1.20 -42.12 9.67
C ILE A 244 -1.21 -40.63 10.05
N LEU A 245 -0.05 -40.01 10.30
CA LEU A 245 0.02 -38.58 10.60
C LEU A 245 -0.38 -37.77 9.36
N LEU A 246 0.15 -38.14 8.20
CA LEU A 246 -0.16 -37.52 6.93
C LEU A 246 -1.62 -37.76 6.52
N VAL A 247 -2.15 -38.98 6.73
CA VAL A 247 -3.58 -39.29 6.52
C VAL A 247 -4.47 -38.38 7.36
N SER A 248 -4.18 -38.28 8.66
CA SER A 248 -5.03 -37.55 9.60
C SER A 248 -4.94 -36.04 9.42
N VAL A 249 -3.74 -35.46 9.33
CA VAL A 249 -3.56 -34.01 9.10
C VAL A 249 -4.11 -33.60 7.73
N GLY A 250 -3.83 -34.39 6.68
CA GLY A 250 -4.38 -34.14 5.34
C GLY A 250 -5.91 -34.16 5.34
N GLY A 251 -6.53 -35.13 6.03
CA GLY A 251 -7.98 -35.21 6.17
C GLY A 251 -8.59 -34.01 6.90
N ILE A 252 -7.95 -33.55 7.98
CA ILE A 252 -8.36 -32.37 8.74
C ILE A 252 -8.31 -31.11 7.85
N VAL A 253 -7.21 -30.89 7.13
CA VAL A 253 -7.06 -29.75 6.22
C VAL A 253 -8.06 -29.83 5.07
N GLY A 254 -8.23 -31.01 4.48
CA GLY A 254 -9.18 -31.27 3.40
C GLY A 254 -10.61 -30.94 3.80
N ALA A 255 -11.06 -31.45 4.95
CA ALA A 255 -12.40 -31.19 5.48
C ALA A 255 -12.60 -29.70 5.83
N SER A 256 -11.64 -29.10 6.54
CA SER A 256 -11.69 -27.67 6.90
C SER A 256 -11.75 -26.76 5.67
N GLY A 257 -11.00 -27.10 4.61
CA GLY A 257 -11.05 -26.38 3.34
C GLY A 257 -12.40 -26.48 2.66
N LEU A 258 -13.05 -27.66 2.66
CA LEU A 258 -14.40 -27.81 2.09
C LEU A 258 -15.43 -26.97 2.86
N PHE A 259 -15.37 -27.00 4.19
CA PHE A 259 -16.27 -26.17 5.01
C PHE A 259 -16.08 -24.68 4.73
N LEU A 260 -14.84 -24.21 4.66
CA LEU A 260 -14.55 -22.82 4.29
C LEU A 260 -15.11 -22.49 2.90
N THR A 261 -14.92 -23.38 1.94
CA THR A 261 -15.42 -23.22 0.57
C THR A 261 -16.95 -23.11 0.54
N GLN A 262 -17.66 -23.93 1.32
CA GLN A 262 -19.12 -23.87 1.43
C GLN A 262 -19.61 -22.56 2.05
N ILE A 263 -18.94 -22.08 3.10
CA ILE A 263 -19.25 -20.80 3.75
C ILE A 263 -19.06 -19.65 2.75
N MET A 264 -17.96 -19.67 1.98
CA MET A 264 -17.70 -18.68 0.93
C MET A 264 -18.74 -18.74 -0.19
N CYS A 265 -19.08 -19.93 -0.68
CA CYS A 265 -20.14 -20.15 -1.67
C CYS A 265 -21.46 -19.54 -1.21
N ARG A 266 -21.90 -19.86 0.03
CA ARG A 266 -23.14 -19.32 0.61
C ARG A 266 -23.08 -17.79 0.72
N SER A 267 -21.94 -17.25 1.15
CA SER A 267 -21.74 -15.81 1.31
C SER A 267 -21.69 -15.06 -0.03
N MET A 268 -21.35 -15.74 -1.12
CA MET A 268 -21.33 -15.21 -2.49
C MET A 268 -22.61 -15.56 -3.28
N ASN A 269 -23.60 -16.22 -2.64
CA ASN A 269 -24.76 -16.85 -3.28
C ASN A 269 -24.39 -17.61 -4.57
N ARG A 270 -23.35 -18.43 -4.44
CA ARG A 270 -22.90 -19.38 -5.45
C ARG A 270 -23.14 -20.78 -4.95
N SER A 271 -23.49 -21.69 -5.85
CA SER A 271 -23.39 -23.11 -5.54
C SER A 271 -21.99 -23.62 -5.88
N LEU A 272 -21.46 -24.52 -5.06
CA LEU A 272 -20.21 -25.22 -5.36
C LEU A 272 -20.28 -25.94 -6.71
N MET A 273 -21.45 -26.45 -7.07
CA MET A 273 -21.69 -27.15 -8.33
C MET A 273 -21.59 -26.21 -9.54
N ASP A 274 -22.05 -24.96 -9.43
CA ASP A 274 -21.92 -23.98 -10.51
C ASP A 274 -20.46 -23.62 -10.78
N ILE A 275 -19.63 -23.58 -9.74
CA ILE A 275 -18.19 -23.33 -9.86
C ILE A 275 -17.47 -24.54 -10.45
N LEU A 276 -17.77 -25.75 -9.96
CA LEU A 276 -17.22 -27.02 -10.49
C LEU A 276 -17.61 -27.28 -11.95
N THR A 277 -18.82 -26.90 -12.35
CA THR A 277 -19.29 -27.03 -13.74
C THR A 277 -18.92 -25.83 -14.62
N GLY A 278 -18.32 -24.79 -14.03
CA GLY A 278 -17.84 -23.59 -14.73
C GLY A 278 -18.95 -22.69 -15.28
N LYS A 279 -20.13 -22.70 -14.66
CA LYS A 279 -21.18 -21.68 -14.85
C LYS A 279 -20.73 -20.41 -14.13
N THR A 280 -20.12 -19.50 -14.88
CA THR A 280 -19.70 -18.19 -14.38
C THR A 280 -20.81 -17.15 -14.58
N SER A 281 -20.79 -16.07 -13.78
CA SER A 281 -21.73 -14.92 -13.82
C SER A 281 -21.99 -14.33 -15.20
N VAL A 282 -21.11 -14.56 -16.18
CA VAL A 282 -21.07 -13.80 -17.43
C VAL A 282 -21.68 -14.57 -18.61
N ALA A 283 -21.98 -15.86 -18.46
CA ALA A 283 -22.48 -16.68 -19.55
C ALA A 283 -23.90 -17.20 -19.27
N GLY A 284 -24.92 -16.34 -19.46
CA GLY A 284 -26.28 -16.77 -19.14
C GLY A 284 -27.47 -15.87 -19.48
N LYS A 285 -27.43 -15.06 -20.55
CA LYS A 285 -28.59 -14.72 -21.42
C LYS A 285 -28.15 -13.63 -22.41
N LYS A 286 -28.32 -13.90 -23.72
CA LYS A 286 -28.45 -12.80 -24.68
C LYS A 286 -29.68 -12.01 -24.23
N THR A 287 -29.50 -10.77 -23.79
CA THR A 287 -30.60 -9.83 -23.68
C THR A 287 -31.20 -9.68 -25.07
N GLU A 288 -32.41 -10.19 -25.27
CA GLU A 288 -33.22 -9.79 -26.40
C GLU A 288 -33.31 -8.27 -26.38
N LYS A 289 -32.97 -7.64 -27.50
CA LYS A 289 -33.24 -6.22 -27.71
C LYS A 289 -34.75 -6.03 -27.73
N THR A 290 -35.35 -5.79 -26.57
CA THR A 290 -36.68 -5.19 -26.54
C THR A 290 -36.53 -3.77 -27.06
N GLN A 291 -37.13 -3.50 -28.22
CA GLN A 291 -37.17 -2.19 -28.85
C GLN A 291 -37.83 -1.18 -27.90
N ALA A 292 -37.02 -0.35 -27.25
CA ALA A 292 -37.49 0.90 -26.68
C ALA A 292 -37.45 1.97 -27.79
N VAL A 293 -38.62 2.53 -28.04
CA VAL A 293 -38.90 3.58 -29.04
C VAL A 293 -37.89 4.73 -28.89
N ALA A 294 -37.33 5.14 -30.02
CA ALA A 294 -36.41 6.25 -30.13
C ALA A 294 -37.06 7.56 -29.62
N ALA A 295 -36.66 8.00 -28.43
CA ALA A 295 -36.71 9.40 -28.04
C ALA A 295 -35.30 9.98 -28.20
N LYS A 296 -35.19 11.02 -29.01
CA LYS A 296 -33.95 11.74 -29.36
C LYS A 296 -33.11 12.09 -28.12
N PRO A 297 -31.76 12.08 -28.22
CA PRO A 297 -30.90 12.51 -27.14
C PRO A 297 -31.10 14.02 -26.91
N LYS A 298 -31.70 14.39 -25.78
CA LYS A 298 -31.50 15.72 -25.21
C LYS A 298 -30.13 15.70 -24.56
N LYS A 299 -29.32 16.70 -24.89
CA LYS A 299 -28.10 17.07 -24.15
C LYS A 299 -28.42 17.06 -22.66
N GLU A 300 -27.80 16.16 -21.91
CA GLU A 300 -27.77 16.28 -20.46
C GLU A 300 -26.77 17.38 -20.13
N GLU A 301 -27.32 18.52 -19.74
CA GLU A 301 -26.65 19.54 -18.97
C GLU A 301 -26.08 18.91 -17.69
N LYS A 302 -24.91 19.41 -17.27
CA LYS A 302 -24.34 19.14 -15.94
C LYS A 302 -25.45 19.30 -14.89
N VAL A 303 -25.84 18.18 -14.28
CA VAL A 303 -26.74 18.21 -13.13
C VAL A 303 -25.91 18.70 -11.94
N GLU A 304 -25.89 20.01 -11.75
CA GLU A 304 -25.61 20.62 -10.45
C GLU A 304 -26.70 20.16 -9.49
N THR A 305 -26.38 19.15 -8.67
CA THR A 305 -27.25 18.74 -7.57
C THR A 305 -27.14 19.80 -6.49
N LYS A 306 -28.24 20.51 -6.25
CA LYS A 306 -28.39 21.48 -5.15
C LYS A 306 -27.93 20.87 -3.82
N GLN A 307 -26.74 21.26 -3.37
CA GLN A 307 -26.18 20.94 -2.06
C GLN A 307 -26.93 21.71 -0.97
N THR A 308 -27.99 21.14 -0.44
CA THR A 308 -28.33 21.38 0.98
C THR A 308 -27.45 20.44 1.82
N SER A 309 -26.24 20.93 2.09
CA SER A 309 -25.21 20.53 3.08
C SER A 309 -25.09 19.03 3.43
N SER A 310 -24.48 18.24 2.54
CA SER A 310 -23.92 16.92 2.87
C SER A 310 -22.95 16.97 4.06
N GLU A 311 -22.32 18.12 4.29
CA GLU A 311 -21.43 18.42 5.41
C GLU A 311 -22.17 18.41 6.76
N ASN A 312 -23.33 19.06 6.86
CA ASN A 312 -24.11 19.12 8.11
C ASN A 312 -24.61 17.74 8.56
N VAL A 313 -24.89 16.85 7.61
CA VAL A 313 -25.30 15.48 7.91
C VAL A 313 -24.17 14.71 8.57
N LEU A 314 -22.97 14.78 7.99
CA LEU A 314 -21.82 14.03 8.48
C LEU A 314 -21.28 14.58 9.81
N GLN A 315 -21.32 15.90 10.00
CA GLN A 315 -20.87 16.56 11.23
C GLN A 315 -21.75 16.28 12.45
N ASN A 316 -23.05 16.06 12.24
CA ASN A 316 -24.01 15.84 13.32
C ASN A 316 -24.39 14.36 13.51
N ALA A 317 -23.78 13.45 12.74
CA ALA A 317 -24.07 12.03 12.81
C ALA A 317 -23.60 11.45 14.15
N LYS A 318 -24.47 10.71 14.86
CA LYS A 318 -24.13 10.04 16.13
C LYS A 318 -23.86 8.56 15.96
N SER A 319 -24.47 7.93 14.96
CA SER A 319 -24.15 6.55 14.54
C SER A 319 -23.66 6.57 13.11
N VAL A 320 -22.43 6.10 12.88
CA VAL A 320 -21.82 5.99 11.56
C VAL A 320 -21.42 4.55 11.28
N ILE A 321 -21.80 4.04 10.11
CA ILE A 321 -21.33 2.74 9.63
C ILE A 321 -20.42 2.96 8.42
N ILE A 322 -19.19 2.45 8.48
CA ILE A 322 -18.25 2.45 7.36
C ILE A 322 -18.31 1.09 6.66
N VAL A 323 -18.49 1.09 5.34
CA VAL A 323 -18.55 -0.10 4.49
C VAL A 323 -17.32 -0.10 3.57
N PRO A 324 -16.23 -0.79 3.95
CA PRO A 324 -15.05 -0.90 3.11
C PRO A 324 -15.24 -1.90 1.97
N GLY A 325 -14.59 -1.64 0.83
CA GLY A 325 -14.56 -2.52 -0.31
C GLY A 325 -13.21 -2.56 -1.02
N TYR A 326 -13.15 -3.26 -2.15
CA TYR A 326 -11.89 -3.47 -2.88
C TYR A 326 -11.24 -2.17 -3.38
N GLY A 327 -12.02 -1.12 -3.67
CA GLY A 327 -11.48 0.19 -4.05
C GLY A 327 -10.64 0.85 -2.94
N MET A 328 -10.98 0.60 -1.66
CA MET A 328 -10.15 1.03 -0.52
C MET A 328 -8.76 0.37 -0.56
N ALA A 329 -8.71 -0.93 -0.87
CA ALA A 329 -7.46 -1.68 -0.98
C ALA A 329 -6.61 -1.23 -2.18
N LEU A 330 -7.24 -0.99 -3.33
CA LEU A 330 -6.54 -0.49 -4.52
C LEU A 330 -5.90 0.88 -4.27
N ALA A 331 -6.62 1.78 -3.60
CA ALA A 331 -6.14 3.13 -3.29
C ALA A 331 -5.20 3.18 -2.07
N GLN A 332 -4.98 2.06 -1.38
CA GLN A 332 -4.23 1.99 -0.12
C GLN A 332 -4.75 3.01 0.91
N ALA A 333 -6.08 3.09 1.03
CA ALA A 333 -6.75 4.11 1.83
C ALA A 333 -7.02 3.69 3.29
N GLN A 334 -6.66 2.47 3.71
CA GLN A 334 -7.01 1.91 5.03
C GLN A 334 -6.63 2.80 6.22
N HIS A 335 -5.45 3.43 6.20
CA HIS A 335 -5.02 4.36 7.25
C HIS A 335 -5.83 5.67 7.26
N LEU A 336 -6.26 6.15 6.09
CA LEU A 336 -7.14 7.32 6.01
C LEU A 336 -8.55 6.99 6.48
N VAL A 337 -9.03 5.77 6.23
CA VAL A 337 -10.30 5.31 6.76
C VAL A 337 -10.26 5.22 8.29
N ARG A 338 -9.14 4.77 8.89
CA ARG A 338 -8.93 4.85 10.35
C ARG A 338 -8.97 6.30 10.83
N GLN A 339 -8.23 7.19 10.18
CA GLN A 339 -8.21 8.62 10.49
C GLN A 339 -9.61 9.28 10.39
N LEU A 340 -10.43 8.89 9.41
CA LEU A 340 -11.80 9.34 9.28
C LEU A 340 -12.65 8.86 10.47
N ALA A 341 -12.52 7.59 10.85
CA ALA A 341 -13.21 7.04 12.01
C ALA A 341 -12.81 7.72 13.31
N ASP A 342 -11.51 7.90 13.58
CA ASP A 342 -11.00 8.60 14.77
C ASP A 342 -11.61 10.00 14.91
N LYS A 343 -11.81 10.69 13.79
CA LYS A 343 -12.34 12.05 13.76
C LYS A 343 -13.85 12.11 13.99
N LEU A 344 -14.57 11.11 13.49
CA LEU A 344 -15.99 10.95 13.78
C LEU A 344 -16.20 10.59 15.26
N GLU A 345 -15.37 9.70 15.80
CA GLU A 345 -15.35 9.32 17.22
C GLU A 345 -15.00 10.50 18.12
N SER A 346 -14.04 11.34 17.75
CA SER A 346 -13.70 12.55 18.53
C SER A 346 -14.84 13.57 18.58
N LYS A 347 -15.78 13.53 17.62
CA LYS A 347 -17.02 14.32 17.63
C LYS A 347 -18.17 13.63 18.37
N GLY A 348 -17.92 12.49 19.01
CA GLY A 348 -18.89 11.73 19.78
C GLY A 348 -19.76 10.78 18.97
N ALA A 349 -19.40 10.49 17.70
CA ALA A 349 -20.09 9.48 16.91
C ALA A 349 -19.60 8.07 17.25
N GLN A 350 -20.53 7.11 17.34
CA GLN A 350 -20.20 5.70 17.38
C GLN A 350 -19.91 5.21 15.96
N VAL A 351 -18.64 4.87 15.69
CA VAL A 351 -18.22 4.33 14.39
C VAL A 351 -18.12 2.81 14.44
N ARG A 352 -18.76 2.15 13.47
CA ARG A 352 -18.73 0.70 13.28
C ARG A 352 -18.40 0.38 11.83
N TYR A 353 -17.67 -0.69 11.61
CA TYR A 353 -17.33 -1.16 10.27
C TYR A 353 -18.20 -2.35 9.91
N ALA A 354 -18.95 -2.25 8.82
CA ALA A 354 -19.75 -3.33 8.29
C ALA A 354 -18.96 -4.07 7.22
N ILE A 355 -18.48 -5.27 7.56
CA ILE A 355 -17.68 -6.10 6.67
C ILE A 355 -18.59 -7.10 5.98
N HIS A 356 -18.65 -7.01 4.65
CA HIS A 356 -19.24 -8.07 3.86
C HIS A 356 -18.24 -9.24 3.76
N PRO A 357 -18.65 -10.51 3.95
CA PRO A 357 -17.73 -11.66 3.93
C PRO A 357 -16.90 -11.84 2.65
N VAL A 358 -17.29 -11.15 1.56
CA VAL A 358 -16.73 -11.29 0.22
C VAL A 358 -16.23 -9.95 -0.32
N ALA A 359 -16.15 -8.93 0.55
CA ALA A 359 -15.54 -7.66 0.19
C ALA A 359 -14.03 -7.84 -0.04
N GLY A 360 -13.55 -7.45 -1.22
CA GLY A 360 -12.15 -7.56 -1.61
C GLY A 360 -11.88 -8.73 -2.55
N ARG A 361 -10.67 -9.29 -2.44
CA ARG A 361 -10.17 -10.41 -3.28
C ARG A 361 -9.87 -11.70 -2.49
N MET A 362 -10.17 -11.75 -1.21
CA MET A 362 -10.12 -12.96 -0.39
C MET A 362 -11.08 -12.84 0.80
N PRO A 363 -11.56 -13.94 1.39
CA PRO A 363 -12.22 -13.88 2.69
C PRO A 363 -11.35 -13.16 3.71
N GLY A 364 -11.95 -12.27 4.48
CA GLY A 364 -11.23 -11.51 5.51
C GLY A 364 -10.29 -10.43 4.97
N HIS A 365 -10.28 -10.14 3.66
CA HIS A 365 -9.38 -9.13 3.06
C HIS A 365 -9.53 -7.77 3.77
N MET A 366 -10.76 -7.30 3.98
CA MET A 366 -10.99 -6.02 4.66
C MET A 366 -10.59 -6.07 6.13
N ASN A 367 -10.83 -7.18 6.84
CA ASN A 367 -10.44 -7.34 8.24
C ASN A 367 -8.93 -7.21 8.41
N VAL A 368 -8.16 -7.81 7.51
CA VAL A 368 -6.69 -7.75 7.53
C VAL A 368 -6.18 -6.33 7.27
N LEU A 369 -6.71 -5.64 6.26
CA LEU A 369 -6.28 -4.26 5.95
C LEU A 369 -6.67 -3.27 7.04
N LEU A 370 -7.85 -3.45 7.66
CA LEU A 370 -8.26 -2.59 8.76
C LEU A 370 -7.47 -2.90 10.04
N ALA A 371 -7.11 -4.15 10.28
CA ALA A 371 -6.19 -4.51 11.36
C ALA A 371 -4.77 -3.95 11.14
N GLU A 372 -4.28 -3.92 9.89
CA GLU A 372 -3.03 -3.25 9.52
C GLU A 372 -3.09 -1.73 9.78
N ALA A 373 -4.29 -1.13 9.69
CA ALA A 373 -4.53 0.26 10.04
C ALA A 373 -4.92 0.47 11.51
N ASP A 374 -4.63 -0.49 12.40
CA ASP A 374 -4.91 -0.44 13.84
C ASP A 374 -6.38 -0.21 14.21
N VAL A 375 -7.32 -0.70 13.38
CA VAL A 375 -8.74 -0.71 13.73
C VAL A 375 -9.04 -1.86 14.69
N SER A 376 -9.69 -1.55 15.82
CA SER A 376 -10.07 -2.56 16.80
C SER A 376 -11.09 -3.55 16.23
N TYR A 377 -10.87 -4.84 16.45
CA TYR A 377 -11.79 -5.91 16.04
C TYR A 377 -13.19 -5.77 16.63
N GLU A 378 -13.35 -5.11 17.78
CA GLU A 378 -14.67 -4.86 18.39
C GLU A 378 -15.52 -3.88 17.58
N GLN A 379 -14.88 -3.12 16.68
CA GLN A 379 -15.54 -2.21 15.75
C GLN A 379 -15.85 -2.89 14.42
N LEU A 380 -15.33 -4.10 14.16
CA LEU A 380 -15.55 -4.85 12.94
C LEU A 380 -16.74 -5.80 13.11
N TYR A 381 -17.83 -5.50 12.41
CA TYR A 381 -19.04 -6.30 12.45
C TYR A 381 -19.21 -7.05 11.13
N GLU A 382 -19.48 -8.34 11.24
CA GLU A 382 -19.93 -9.15 10.12
C GLU A 382 -21.34 -8.72 9.68
N MET A 383 -21.63 -8.89 8.39
CA MET A 383 -22.91 -8.50 7.76
C MET A 383 -24.15 -8.94 8.55
N ASP A 384 -24.21 -10.19 9.01
CA ASP A 384 -25.38 -10.72 9.74
C ASP A 384 -25.61 -10.02 11.09
N ALA A 385 -24.55 -9.50 11.72
CA ALA A 385 -24.62 -8.83 13.01
C ALA A 385 -25.00 -7.34 12.89
N ILE A 386 -24.75 -6.70 11.74
CA ILE A 386 -24.93 -5.25 11.55
C ILE A 386 -26.07 -4.89 10.60
N ASN A 387 -26.61 -5.83 9.84
CA ASN A 387 -27.59 -5.54 8.79
C ASN A 387 -28.88 -4.88 9.29
N ASP A 388 -29.30 -5.20 10.51
CA ASP A 388 -30.49 -4.60 11.13
C ASP A 388 -30.26 -3.16 11.62
N ASP A 389 -29.01 -2.70 11.69
CA ASP A 389 -28.66 -1.39 12.23
C ASP A 389 -28.61 -0.28 11.18
N PHE A 390 -28.54 -0.62 9.88
CA PHE A 390 -28.49 0.36 8.80
C PHE A 390 -29.68 1.32 8.81
N LYS A 391 -30.90 0.83 9.08
CA LYS A 391 -32.13 1.65 9.18
C LYS A 391 -32.08 2.70 10.31
N ASN A 392 -31.30 2.43 11.37
CA ASN A 392 -31.18 3.27 12.55
C ASN A 392 -29.92 4.15 12.54
N THR A 393 -29.11 4.07 11.48
CA THR A 393 -27.84 4.78 11.37
C THR A 393 -28.01 6.14 10.68
N ASP A 394 -27.28 7.14 11.14
CA ASP A 394 -27.43 8.52 10.67
C ASP A 394 -26.69 8.76 9.35
N ALA A 395 -25.49 8.19 9.21
CA ALA A 395 -24.69 8.22 8.01
C ALA A 395 -23.98 6.88 7.75
N VAL A 396 -23.98 6.45 6.50
CA VAL A 396 -23.19 5.29 6.03
C VAL A 396 -22.15 5.77 5.05
N ILE A 397 -20.89 5.37 5.23
CA ILE A 397 -19.78 5.76 4.36
C ILE A 397 -19.28 4.52 3.63
N VAL A 398 -19.57 4.45 2.34
CA VAL A 398 -19.17 3.38 1.44
C VAL A 398 -17.84 3.76 0.78
N ILE A 399 -16.82 2.91 0.91
CA ILE A 399 -15.47 3.20 0.42
C ILE A 399 -15.02 2.09 -0.52
N GLY A 400 -15.14 2.35 -1.83
CA GLY A 400 -14.68 1.42 -2.86
C GLY A 400 -15.47 0.10 -2.92
N ALA A 401 -16.76 0.10 -2.55
CA ALA A 401 -17.62 -1.07 -2.56
C ALA A 401 -18.80 -0.87 -3.54
N ASN A 402 -19.15 -1.89 -4.32
CA ASN A 402 -20.23 -1.82 -5.31
C ASN A 402 -21.17 -3.04 -5.20
N ASP A 403 -20.72 -4.23 -5.60
CA ASP A 403 -21.59 -5.41 -5.68
C ASP A 403 -22.14 -5.85 -4.29
N VAL A 404 -21.33 -5.75 -3.24
CA VAL A 404 -21.65 -6.18 -1.86
C VAL A 404 -22.76 -5.37 -1.17
N LEU A 405 -23.20 -4.28 -1.79
CA LEU A 405 -24.26 -3.40 -1.30
C LEU A 405 -25.33 -3.15 -2.37
N ASN A 406 -25.25 -3.84 -3.51
CA ASN A 406 -26.12 -3.62 -4.65
C ASN A 406 -27.53 -4.19 -4.38
N PRO A 407 -28.58 -3.35 -4.26
CA PRO A 407 -29.94 -3.83 -3.97
C PRO A 407 -30.53 -4.75 -5.03
N ALA A 408 -30.01 -4.73 -6.27
CA ALA A 408 -30.44 -5.63 -7.33
C ALA A 408 -30.27 -7.12 -6.95
N ALA A 409 -29.39 -7.42 -5.98
CA ALA A 409 -29.28 -8.76 -5.41
C ALA A 409 -30.56 -9.26 -4.73
N ARG A 410 -31.43 -8.38 -4.21
CA ARG A 410 -32.71 -8.77 -3.59
C ARG A 410 -33.88 -8.75 -4.57
N ASP A 411 -33.86 -7.81 -5.52
CA ASP A 411 -35.06 -7.47 -6.30
C ASP A 411 -35.00 -7.96 -7.76
N ALA A 412 -33.82 -8.19 -8.33
CA ALA A 412 -33.65 -8.40 -9.78
C ALA A 412 -33.31 -9.85 -10.14
N VAL A 413 -34.35 -10.68 -10.33
CA VAL A 413 -34.30 -12.16 -10.54
C VAL A 413 -33.36 -12.62 -11.68
N ASP A 414 -33.18 -11.80 -12.71
CA ASP A 414 -32.36 -12.15 -13.88
C ASP A 414 -30.90 -11.65 -13.79
N THR A 415 -30.44 -11.17 -12.63
CA THR A 415 -29.08 -10.68 -12.46
C THR A 415 -28.14 -11.75 -11.89
N PRO A 416 -26.83 -11.74 -12.25
CA PRO A 416 -25.84 -12.68 -11.70
C PRO A 416 -25.63 -12.61 -10.18
N ILE A 417 -26.19 -11.60 -9.52
CA ILE A 417 -26.11 -11.35 -8.07
C ILE A 417 -27.44 -11.60 -7.36
N TYR A 418 -28.50 -11.99 -8.06
CA TYR A 418 -29.80 -12.26 -7.43
C TYR A 418 -29.69 -13.36 -6.38
N GLY A 419 -30.20 -13.10 -5.18
CA GLY A 419 -30.11 -13.95 -4.00
C GLY A 419 -28.83 -13.76 -3.17
N MET A 420 -27.87 -12.95 -3.62
CA MET A 420 -26.68 -12.62 -2.83
C MET A 420 -27.10 -11.84 -1.58
N PRO A 421 -26.73 -12.32 -0.37
CA PRO A 421 -26.83 -11.48 0.82
C PRO A 421 -26.00 -10.22 0.55
N VAL A 422 -26.57 -9.05 0.82
CA VAL A 422 -25.88 -7.77 0.64
C VAL A 422 -26.04 -6.94 1.90
N LEU A 423 -25.14 -5.99 2.10
CA LEU A 423 -25.28 -5.00 3.17
C LEU A 423 -26.48 -4.08 2.84
N ASN A 424 -27.37 -3.90 3.81
CA ASN A 424 -28.61 -3.11 3.67
C ASN A 424 -28.35 -1.59 3.66
N VAL A 425 -27.30 -1.14 2.96
CA VAL A 425 -26.87 0.27 2.87
C VAL A 425 -27.97 1.16 2.31
N ASP A 426 -28.78 0.64 1.39
CA ASP A 426 -29.89 1.35 0.76
C ASP A 426 -31.02 1.73 1.75
N GLN A 427 -31.08 1.09 2.91
CA GLN A 427 -32.04 1.37 3.98
C GLN A 427 -31.58 2.51 4.90
N ALA A 428 -30.34 2.96 4.80
CA ALA A 428 -29.82 4.05 5.62
C ALA A 428 -30.38 5.42 5.21
N LYS A 429 -30.41 6.35 6.17
CA LYS A 429 -30.92 7.72 5.97
C LYS A 429 -30.06 8.52 5.00
N ASN A 430 -28.74 8.46 5.18
CA ASN A 430 -27.76 9.13 4.33
C ASN A 430 -26.60 8.19 4.01
N VAL A 431 -26.23 8.10 2.74
CA VAL A 431 -25.17 7.23 2.22
C VAL A 431 -24.18 8.07 1.43
N PHE A 432 -22.92 8.04 1.83
CA PHE A 432 -21.79 8.67 1.14
C PHE A 432 -21.05 7.60 0.37
N ILE A 433 -20.91 7.75 -0.95
CA ILE A 433 -20.31 6.73 -1.81
C ILE A 433 -18.99 7.26 -2.38
N CYS A 434 -17.88 6.72 -1.89
CA CYS A 434 -16.51 7.02 -2.31
C CYS A 434 -16.02 5.94 -3.29
N ASN A 435 -16.57 5.93 -4.49
CA ASN A 435 -16.20 5.00 -5.57
C ASN A 435 -15.61 5.75 -6.75
N TYR A 436 -14.74 5.10 -7.54
CA TYR A 436 -14.06 5.75 -8.66
C TYR A 436 -15.01 6.30 -9.72
N ASP A 437 -16.02 5.52 -10.07
CA ASP A 437 -17.03 5.86 -11.06
C ASP A 437 -18.38 5.19 -10.72
N LEU A 438 -19.36 5.36 -11.61
CA LEU A 438 -20.67 4.73 -11.52
C LEU A 438 -20.76 3.41 -12.30
N ASN A 439 -19.64 2.94 -12.86
CA ASN A 439 -19.63 1.73 -13.66
C ASN A 439 -19.99 0.52 -12.78
N PRO A 440 -20.58 -0.53 -13.39
CA PRO A 440 -20.80 -1.78 -12.70
C PRO A 440 -19.54 -2.31 -12.01
N GLY A 441 -19.74 -2.95 -10.86
CA GLY A 441 -18.69 -3.65 -10.15
C GLY A 441 -18.22 -4.89 -10.90
N TYR A 442 -17.66 -5.84 -10.16
CA TYR A 442 -17.16 -7.07 -10.75
C TYR A 442 -18.28 -7.87 -11.45
N ALA A 443 -19.49 -7.86 -10.89
CA ALA A 443 -20.63 -8.61 -11.43
C ALA A 443 -21.15 -8.08 -12.77
N GLY A 444 -20.75 -6.87 -13.19
CA GLY A 444 -21.25 -6.26 -14.43
C GLY A 444 -22.72 -5.85 -14.37
N VAL A 445 -23.29 -5.72 -13.16
CA VAL A 445 -24.66 -5.29 -12.91
C VAL A 445 -24.67 -3.84 -12.44
N ASP A 446 -25.50 -3.00 -13.07
CA ASP A 446 -25.72 -1.62 -12.62
C ASP A 446 -26.22 -1.60 -11.18
N ASN A 447 -25.80 -0.62 -10.39
CA ASN A 447 -26.21 -0.47 -9.00
C ASN A 447 -27.37 0.52 -8.87
N PRO A 448 -28.61 0.08 -8.54
CA PRO A 448 -29.76 0.97 -8.38
C PRO A 448 -29.55 2.03 -7.28
N LEU A 449 -28.68 1.78 -6.31
CA LEU A 449 -28.38 2.72 -5.23
C LEU A 449 -27.90 4.08 -5.75
N TYR A 450 -27.15 4.09 -6.86
CA TYR A 450 -26.61 5.32 -7.45
C TYR A 450 -27.68 6.21 -8.07
N LYS A 451 -28.86 5.65 -8.39
CA LYS A 451 -29.98 6.36 -9.01
C LYS A 451 -30.97 6.91 -7.99
N LYS A 452 -30.73 6.68 -6.69
CA LYS A 452 -31.61 7.15 -5.62
C LYS A 452 -31.50 8.68 -5.48
N GLU A 453 -32.59 9.40 -5.71
CA GLU A 453 -32.60 10.86 -5.72
C GLU A 453 -32.42 11.52 -4.33
N LYS A 454 -32.63 10.76 -3.24
CA LYS A 454 -32.61 11.27 -1.86
C LYS A 454 -31.69 10.44 -0.97
N GLY A 455 -30.89 11.13 -0.16
CA GLY A 455 -30.05 10.53 0.88
C GLY A 455 -28.82 9.79 0.33
N VAL A 456 -28.43 10.00 -0.93
CA VAL A 456 -27.20 9.45 -1.51
C VAL A 456 -26.31 10.59 -1.99
N HIS A 457 -25.07 10.59 -1.53
CA HIS A 457 -24.04 11.58 -1.84
C HIS A 457 -22.89 10.89 -2.56
N LEU A 458 -22.69 11.20 -3.84
CA LEU A 458 -21.67 10.58 -4.68
C LEU A 458 -20.37 11.40 -4.63
N LEU A 459 -19.31 10.78 -4.13
CA LEU A 459 -17.95 11.34 -4.10
C LEU A 459 -17.08 10.51 -5.04
N LEU A 460 -17.17 10.84 -6.33
CA LEU A 460 -16.48 10.08 -7.37
C LEU A 460 -14.98 10.44 -7.44
N GLY A 461 -14.17 9.44 -7.78
CA GLY A 461 -12.71 9.55 -7.91
C GLY A 461 -11.96 8.56 -7.03
N ASP A 462 -10.65 8.71 -6.93
CA ASP A 462 -9.83 7.82 -6.10
C ASP A 462 -10.35 7.78 -4.65
N ALA A 463 -10.38 6.59 -4.05
CA ALA A 463 -10.96 6.40 -2.72
C ALA A 463 -10.15 7.14 -1.64
N LYS A 464 -8.82 7.26 -1.81
CA LYS A 464 -7.94 8.03 -0.92
C LYS A 464 -8.31 9.50 -0.93
N GLU A 465 -8.52 10.08 -2.11
CA GLU A 465 -8.94 11.47 -2.27
C GLU A 465 -10.33 11.73 -1.72
N SER A 466 -11.27 10.83 -1.99
CA SER A 466 -12.66 10.95 -1.55
C SER A 466 -12.79 10.86 -0.03
N VAL A 467 -12.03 9.97 0.61
CA VAL A 467 -11.94 9.88 2.07
C VAL A 467 -11.29 11.13 2.65
N ASN A 468 -10.24 11.67 2.03
CA ASN A 468 -9.65 12.96 2.45
C ASN A 468 -10.66 14.11 2.37
N LYS A 469 -11.48 14.17 1.30
CA LYS A 469 -12.55 15.17 1.19
C LYS A 469 -13.57 15.03 2.33
N LEU A 470 -13.97 13.82 2.69
CA LEU A 470 -14.86 13.59 3.85
C LEU A 470 -14.22 14.05 5.16
N ILE A 471 -12.93 13.78 5.35
CA ILE A 471 -12.17 14.27 6.51
C ILE A 471 -12.20 15.81 6.54
N SER A 472 -12.01 16.47 5.40
CA SER A 472 -12.09 17.94 5.30
C SER A 472 -13.50 18.47 5.54
N MET A 473 -14.54 17.79 5.06
CA MET A 473 -15.95 18.17 5.32
C MET A 473 -16.32 18.11 6.81
N LEU A 474 -15.60 17.32 7.61
CA LEU A 474 -15.77 17.29 9.07
C LEU A 474 -15.10 18.47 9.77
N ASP A 475 -14.21 19.22 9.11
CA ASP A 475 -13.54 20.41 9.66
C ASP A 475 -14.34 21.71 9.47
N SER A 476 -15.14 21.81 8.42
CA SER A 476 -15.77 23.07 8.01
C SER A 476 -17.05 23.43 8.78
N LYS A 477 -17.01 24.36 9.76
CA LYS A 477 -18.26 24.99 10.27
C LYS A 477 -18.99 25.74 9.13
N PRO A 478 -20.33 25.93 9.20
CA PRO A 478 -21.08 26.66 8.19
C PRO A 478 -20.70 28.14 8.23
N SER A 479 -19.85 28.56 7.30
CA SER A 479 -19.43 29.96 7.19
C SER A 479 -20.35 30.69 6.22
N GLN A 480 -21.14 31.63 6.76
CA GLN A 480 -21.74 32.69 5.97
C GLN A 480 -20.62 33.48 5.29
N THR A 481 -20.67 33.52 3.96
CA THR A 481 -19.79 34.32 3.12
C THR A 481 -20.02 35.81 3.43
N ALA A 482 -19.18 36.39 4.27
CA ALA A 482 -18.99 37.83 4.36
C ALA A 482 -17.55 38.12 3.94
N ALA A 483 -17.43 38.77 2.78
CA ALA A 483 -16.17 39.28 2.26
C ALA A 483 -15.55 40.27 3.26
N THR A 484 -14.24 40.21 3.46
CA THR A 484 -13.49 41.34 4.01
C THR A 484 -12.07 41.36 3.43
N GLU A 485 -11.87 42.23 2.45
CA GLU A 485 -10.55 42.85 2.20
C GLU A 485 -10.19 43.67 3.44
N ILE A 486 -8.97 43.56 3.99
CA ILE A 486 -8.30 44.62 4.78
C ILE A 486 -6.77 44.34 4.86
N GLN A 487 -5.99 45.39 4.61
CA GLN A 487 -4.56 45.64 4.94
C GLN A 487 -3.43 44.84 4.26
N LYS A 488 -3.08 45.23 3.02
CA LYS A 488 -1.87 44.77 2.30
C LYS A 488 -0.58 45.59 2.53
N ASN A 489 -0.63 46.75 3.21
CA ASN A 489 0.50 47.69 3.18
C ASN A 489 1.33 47.81 4.48
N ASN A 490 0.91 47.24 5.62
CA ASN A 490 1.65 47.36 6.89
C ASN A 490 2.27 46.03 7.39
N SER A 491 1.75 44.88 6.93
CA SER A 491 2.16 43.54 7.37
C SER A 491 3.52 43.09 6.84
N ALA A 492 3.87 43.46 5.60
CA ALA A 492 5.16 43.13 4.99
C ALA A 492 6.33 43.90 5.64
N ASP A 493 6.13 45.18 5.97
CA ASP A 493 7.18 46.02 6.59
C ASP A 493 7.50 45.54 8.03
N VAL A 494 6.53 44.99 8.75
CA VAL A 494 6.74 44.40 10.09
C VAL A 494 7.62 43.15 10.02
N LEU A 495 7.32 42.20 9.13
CA LEU A 495 8.11 40.97 8.97
C LEU A 495 9.51 41.22 8.42
N GLN A 496 9.68 42.20 7.53
CA GLN A 496 10.99 42.53 6.95
C GLN A 496 11.95 43.17 7.95
N ASN A 497 11.45 43.85 8.98
CA ASN A 497 12.26 44.57 9.96
C ASN A 497 12.33 43.88 11.35
N ALA A 498 11.66 42.74 11.53
CA ALA A 498 11.64 42.02 12.79
C ALA A 498 13.04 41.47 13.14
N LYS A 499 13.51 41.71 14.37
CA LYS A 499 14.80 41.20 14.86
C LYS A 499 14.63 39.96 15.73
N SER A 500 13.47 39.76 16.34
CA SER A 500 13.11 38.54 17.06
C SER A 500 11.79 38.00 16.52
N VAL A 501 11.81 36.75 16.05
CA VAL A 501 10.62 36.04 15.54
C VAL A 501 10.45 34.72 16.28
N ILE A 502 9.21 34.40 16.65
CA ILE A 502 8.86 33.07 17.20
C ILE A 502 7.93 32.36 16.21
N ILE A 503 8.29 31.14 15.84
CA ILE A 503 7.45 30.24 15.03
C ILE A 503 6.69 29.31 15.96
N VAL A 504 5.36 29.22 15.77
CA VAL A 504 4.50 28.30 16.51
C VAL A 504 3.94 27.28 15.52
N PRO A 505 4.58 26.11 15.38
CA PRO A 505 4.10 25.05 14.49
C PRO A 505 2.96 24.27 15.13
N GLY A 506 1.99 23.88 14.32
CA GLY A 506 0.86 23.07 14.74
C GLY A 506 0.45 22.03 13.72
N TYR A 507 -0.64 21.33 14.01
CA TYR A 507 -1.08 20.20 13.20
C TYR A 507 -1.42 20.57 11.75
N GLY A 508 -1.87 21.80 11.47
CA GLY A 508 -2.09 22.27 10.10
C GLY A 508 -0.81 22.34 9.26
N MET A 509 0.36 22.59 9.88
CA MET A 509 1.66 22.49 9.20
C MET A 509 1.94 21.04 8.75
N ALA A 510 1.64 20.06 9.61
CA ALA A 510 1.82 18.64 9.33
C ALA A 510 0.88 18.14 8.21
N LEU A 511 -0.39 18.59 8.24
CA LEU A 511 -1.37 18.26 7.20
C LEU A 511 -0.94 18.78 5.82
N ALA A 512 -0.46 20.02 5.77
CA ALA A 512 -0.01 20.65 4.54
C ALA A 512 1.39 20.19 4.08
N GLN A 513 2.07 19.35 4.87
CA GLN A 513 3.47 18.96 4.66
C GLN A 513 4.36 20.20 4.44
N ALA A 514 4.14 21.24 5.25
CA ALA A 514 4.74 22.55 5.07
C ALA A 514 6.08 22.72 5.81
N GLN A 515 6.55 21.73 6.57
CA GLN A 515 7.73 21.82 7.44
C GLN A 515 8.99 22.34 6.72
N HIS A 516 9.24 21.90 5.48
CA HIS A 516 10.38 22.40 4.68
C HIS A 516 10.20 23.85 4.22
N LEU A 517 8.98 24.28 3.93
CA LEU A 517 8.71 25.70 3.62
C LEU A 517 8.80 26.58 4.86
N VAL A 518 8.43 26.05 6.03
CA VAL A 518 8.64 26.74 7.30
C VAL A 518 10.13 26.94 7.54
N ARG A 519 10.97 25.91 7.29
CA ARG A 519 12.42 26.06 7.32
C ARG A 519 12.91 27.15 6.36
N GLN A 520 12.44 27.12 5.11
CA GLN A 520 12.79 28.13 4.11
C GLN A 520 12.37 29.56 4.52
N LEU A 521 11.20 29.72 5.14
CA LEU A 521 10.75 31.00 5.70
C LEU A 521 11.69 31.47 6.81
N VAL A 522 12.11 30.56 7.70
CA VAL A 522 13.05 30.86 8.79
C VAL A 522 14.42 31.24 8.26
N ASP A 523 14.99 30.50 7.31
CA ASP A 523 16.27 30.85 6.67
C ASP A 523 16.25 32.26 6.08
N LYS A 524 15.12 32.65 5.51
CA LYS A 524 14.95 33.97 4.92
C LYS A 524 14.88 35.07 5.97
N LEU A 525 14.20 34.83 7.09
CA LEU A 525 14.18 35.75 8.23
C LEU A 525 15.58 35.89 8.84
N GLU A 526 16.29 34.78 9.02
CA GLU A 526 17.66 34.75 9.55
C GLU A 526 18.66 35.45 8.62
N SER A 527 18.54 35.26 7.30
CA SER A 527 19.38 35.97 6.31
C SER A 527 19.18 37.50 6.33
N LYS A 528 18.04 37.98 6.84
CA LYS A 528 17.76 39.40 7.07
C LYS A 528 18.17 39.88 8.48
N GLY A 529 18.79 39.01 9.27
CA GLY A 529 19.31 39.34 10.61
C GLY A 529 18.32 39.12 11.76
N ALA A 530 17.20 38.44 11.53
CA ALA A 530 16.27 38.08 12.60
C ALA A 530 16.76 36.85 13.37
N LYS A 531 16.65 36.88 14.71
CA LYS A 531 16.81 35.68 15.55
C LYS A 531 15.47 34.95 15.61
N VAL A 532 15.42 33.73 15.06
CA VAL A 532 14.20 32.92 15.01
C VAL A 532 14.26 31.78 16.02
N ARG A 533 13.14 31.53 16.70
CA ARG A 533 12.98 30.41 17.66
C ARG A 533 11.66 29.70 17.42
N TYR A 534 11.62 28.39 17.61
CA TYR A 534 10.39 27.60 17.52
C TYR A 534 9.84 27.37 18.92
N ALA A 535 8.59 27.75 19.14
CA ALA A 535 7.87 27.48 20.37
C ALA A 535 7.00 26.23 20.18
N ILE A 536 7.42 25.13 20.80
CA ILE A 536 6.78 23.84 20.68
C ILE A 536 5.87 23.63 21.89
N HIS A 537 4.60 23.35 21.60
CA HIS A 537 3.68 22.88 22.62
C HIS A 537 3.74 21.34 22.67
N PRO A 538 3.84 20.71 23.86
CA PRO A 538 4.01 19.26 23.98
C PRO A 538 2.92 18.43 23.29
N VAL A 539 1.70 18.96 23.24
CA VAL A 539 0.54 18.32 22.58
C VAL A 539 0.21 18.89 21.18
N ALA A 540 1.12 19.66 20.58
CA ALA A 540 0.95 20.11 19.19
C ALA A 540 1.10 18.91 18.23
N GLY A 541 0.01 18.55 17.55
CA GLY A 541 -0.02 17.42 16.61
C GLY A 541 -0.94 16.29 17.06
N ARG A 542 -0.70 15.06 16.57
CA ARG A 542 -1.50 13.87 16.91
C ARG A 542 -0.91 13.01 18.02
N MET A 543 0.35 13.25 18.35
CA MET A 543 1.09 12.57 19.41
C MET A 543 2.08 13.56 20.03
N PRO A 544 2.45 13.40 21.31
CA PRO A 544 3.50 14.20 21.92
C PRO A 544 4.81 14.11 21.11
N GLY A 545 5.47 15.26 20.93
CA GLY A 545 6.72 15.34 20.16
C GLY A 545 6.55 15.33 18.63
N HIS A 546 5.31 15.30 18.11
CA HIS A 546 5.06 15.23 16.67
C HIS A 546 5.67 16.42 15.90
N MET A 547 5.61 17.64 16.45
CA MET A 547 6.24 18.80 15.80
C MET A 547 7.77 18.70 15.83
N ASN A 548 8.37 18.16 16.90
CA ASN A 548 9.81 17.97 17.01
C ASN A 548 10.31 17.03 15.90
N VAL A 549 9.57 15.96 15.61
CA VAL A 549 9.90 15.02 14.51
C VAL A 549 9.82 15.69 13.15
N LEU A 550 8.76 16.45 12.86
CA LEU A 550 8.60 17.12 11.55
C LEU A 550 9.59 18.26 11.33
N LEU A 551 9.94 18.99 12.39
CA LEU A 551 10.96 20.03 12.31
C LEU A 551 12.36 19.42 12.21
N ALA A 552 12.61 18.28 12.86
CA ALA A 552 13.83 17.51 12.67
C ALA A 552 13.93 16.95 11.23
N GLU A 553 12.82 16.50 10.63
CA GLU A 553 12.76 16.11 9.21
C GLU A 553 13.08 17.29 8.27
N ALA A 554 12.79 18.52 8.70
CA ALA A 554 13.09 19.75 7.97
C ALA A 554 14.43 20.40 8.38
N ASP A 555 15.33 19.65 9.01
CA ASP A 555 16.66 20.09 9.44
C ASP A 555 16.66 21.33 10.35
N VAL A 556 15.67 21.43 11.25
CA VAL A 556 15.66 22.46 12.30
C VAL A 556 16.50 21.97 13.49
N SER A 557 17.47 22.80 13.90
CA SER A 557 18.33 22.48 15.05
C SER A 557 17.53 22.40 16.35
N TYR A 558 17.82 21.39 17.18
CA TYR A 558 17.23 21.25 18.51
C TYR A 558 17.48 22.48 19.40
N GLU A 559 18.57 23.24 19.18
CA GLU A 559 18.86 24.47 19.93
C GLU A 559 17.89 25.62 19.61
N GLN A 560 17.19 25.53 18.48
CA GLN A 560 16.15 26.47 18.06
C GLN A 560 14.75 26.03 18.55
N LEU A 561 14.60 24.80 19.05
CA LEU A 561 13.33 24.26 19.56
C LEU A 561 13.23 24.52 21.06
N TYR A 562 12.24 25.30 21.46
CA TYR A 562 11.96 25.59 22.86
C TYR A 562 10.60 25.02 23.23
N GLU A 563 10.60 24.19 24.27
CA GLU A 563 9.36 23.74 24.90
C GLU A 563 8.63 24.92 25.55
N MET A 564 7.31 24.81 25.64
CA MET A 564 6.40 25.86 26.13
C MET A 564 6.87 26.56 27.41
N ASP A 565 7.31 25.82 28.44
CA ASP A 565 7.74 26.39 29.72
C ASP A 565 9.01 27.27 29.60
N ALA A 566 9.85 27.00 28.60
CA ALA A 566 11.10 27.72 28.38
C ALA A 566 10.92 29.01 27.54
N ILE A 567 9.84 29.12 26.76
CA ILE A 567 9.63 30.22 25.80
C ILE A 567 8.41 31.09 26.11
N ASN A 568 7.51 30.67 27.01
CA ASN A 568 6.25 31.37 27.24
C ASN A 568 6.38 32.82 27.73
N ASP A 569 7.45 33.14 28.46
CA ASP A 569 7.75 34.50 28.94
C ASP A 569 8.28 35.43 27.85
N ASP A 570 8.72 34.87 26.71
CA ASP A 570 9.37 35.63 25.64
C ASP A 570 8.39 36.21 24.62
N PHE A 571 7.17 35.68 24.52
CA PHE A 571 6.16 36.14 23.55
C PHE A 571 5.88 37.65 23.66
N LYS A 572 5.88 38.22 24.86
CA LYS A 572 5.67 39.67 25.11
C LYS A 572 6.80 40.57 24.58
N ASN A 573 8.00 40.00 24.42
CA ASN A 573 9.22 40.73 24.05
C ASN A 573 9.63 40.51 22.59
N THR A 574 9.00 39.55 21.89
CA THR A 574 9.27 39.24 20.49
C THR A 574 8.58 40.22 19.54
N ASP A 575 9.21 40.50 18.39
CA ASP A 575 8.73 41.48 17.43
C ASP A 575 7.57 40.93 16.59
N ALA A 576 7.65 39.67 16.19
CA ALA A 576 6.59 38.99 15.43
C ALA A 576 6.47 37.50 15.81
N VAL A 577 5.25 36.98 15.85
CA VAL A 577 4.97 35.55 16.00
C VAL A 577 4.30 35.04 14.75
N ILE A 578 4.76 33.90 14.22
CA ILE A 578 4.17 33.25 13.06
C ILE A 578 3.59 31.91 13.50
N VAL A 579 2.28 31.83 13.51
CA VAL A 579 1.49 30.64 13.85
C VAL A 579 1.20 29.86 12.58
N ILE A 580 1.58 28.59 12.54
CA ILE A 580 1.45 27.75 11.34
C ILE A 580 0.63 26.51 11.66
N GLY A 581 -0.67 26.60 11.40
CA GLY A 581 -1.59 25.49 11.62
C GLY A 581 -1.79 25.11 13.09
N ALA A 582 -1.64 26.05 14.03
CA ALA A 582 -1.85 25.83 15.46
C ALA A 582 -3.06 26.64 15.96
N ASN A 583 -3.95 26.02 16.74
CA ASN A 583 -5.17 26.66 17.25
C ASN A 583 -5.33 26.46 18.77
N ASP A 584 -5.66 25.26 19.23
CA ASP A 584 -5.99 25.03 20.65
C ASP A 584 -4.80 25.27 21.58
N VAL A 585 -3.60 24.89 21.14
CA VAL A 585 -2.34 25.01 21.90
C VAL A 585 -1.90 26.45 22.17
N LEU A 586 -2.58 27.43 21.60
CA LEU A 586 -2.33 28.87 21.80
C LEU A 586 -3.61 29.65 22.11
N ASN A 587 -4.73 28.94 22.38
CA ASN A 587 -6.04 29.55 22.56
C ASN A 587 -6.15 30.17 23.97
N PRO A 588 -6.29 31.50 24.10
CA PRO A 588 -6.37 32.18 25.40
C PRO A 588 -7.58 31.75 26.24
N ALA A 589 -8.64 31.22 25.61
CA ALA A 589 -9.81 30.69 26.31
C ALA A 589 -9.44 29.60 27.33
N ALA A 590 -8.30 28.91 27.15
CA ALA A 590 -7.76 27.97 28.13
C ALA A 590 -7.45 28.60 29.51
N ARG A 591 -7.16 29.91 29.56
CA ARG A 591 -6.91 30.64 30.82
C ARG A 591 -8.16 31.37 31.34
N ASP A 592 -8.97 31.88 30.42
CA ASP A 592 -9.98 32.89 30.76
C ASP A 592 -11.42 32.37 30.77
N ALA A 593 -11.71 31.26 30.08
CA ALA A 593 -13.08 30.76 29.88
C ALA A 593 -13.37 29.52 30.74
N VAL A 594 -13.78 29.77 31.99
CA VAL A 594 -14.32 28.77 32.92
C VAL A 594 -15.51 28.08 32.23
N ASP A 595 -15.53 26.75 32.19
CA ASP A 595 -16.52 25.89 31.47
C ASP A 595 -16.20 25.52 30.02
N THR A 596 -14.99 25.79 29.52
CA THR A 596 -14.51 25.25 28.24
C THR A 596 -13.69 23.97 28.42
N PRO A 597 -13.70 23.02 27.47
CA PRO A 597 -12.88 21.79 27.53
C PRO A 597 -11.37 22.01 27.66
N ILE A 598 -10.87 23.22 27.34
CA ILE A 598 -9.47 23.61 27.45
C ILE A 598 -9.18 24.46 28.68
N TYR A 599 -10.17 24.75 29.52
CA TYR A 599 -9.96 25.55 30.72
C TYR A 599 -8.97 24.85 31.67
N GLY A 600 -7.88 25.53 32.01
CA GLY A 600 -6.77 24.99 32.79
C GLY A 600 -5.71 24.25 31.96
N MET A 601 -5.89 24.11 30.65
CA MET A 601 -4.86 23.58 29.76
C MET A 601 -3.71 24.60 29.63
N PRO A 602 -2.46 24.20 29.85
CA PRO A 602 -1.32 25.04 29.51
C PRO A 602 -1.37 25.38 28.01
N VAL A 603 -1.10 26.63 27.65
CA VAL A 603 -1.08 27.09 26.26
C VAL A 603 0.10 28.03 26.03
N LEU A 604 0.52 28.15 24.77
CA LEU A 604 1.51 29.14 24.35
C LEU A 604 0.91 30.55 24.46
N ASN A 605 1.64 31.48 25.08
CA ASN A 605 1.21 32.86 25.34
C ASN A 605 1.26 33.77 24.09
N VAL A 606 0.84 33.24 22.93
CA VAL A 606 0.90 33.94 21.64
C VAL A 606 0.11 35.25 21.66
N ASP A 607 -0.99 35.31 22.39
CA ASP A 607 -1.84 36.48 22.54
C ASP A 607 -1.15 37.71 23.14
N GLN A 608 -0.05 37.50 23.87
CA GLN A 608 0.78 38.55 24.47
C GLN A 608 1.76 39.19 23.48
N ALA A 609 1.93 38.62 22.29
CA ALA A 609 2.83 39.16 21.28
C ALA A 609 2.27 40.43 20.61
N LYS A 610 3.20 41.26 20.12
CA LYS A 610 2.90 42.56 19.48
C LYS A 610 2.25 42.38 18.11
N GLU A 611 2.86 41.53 17.27
CA GLU A 611 2.43 41.26 15.90
C GLU A 611 2.35 39.74 15.70
N ILE A 612 1.21 39.25 15.21
CA ILE A 612 0.88 37.83 15.15
C ILE A 612 0.37 37.51 13.74
N PHE A 613 1.08 36.65 13.04
CA PHE A 613 0.71 36.15 11.71
C PHE A 613 0.12 34.76 11.87
N ILE A 614 -1.15 34.59 11.49
CA ILE A 614 -1.87 33.33 11.67
C ILE A 614 -2.09 32.67 10.31
N CYS A 615 -1.32 31.62 10.05
CA CYS A 615 -1.39 30.77 8.86
C CYS A 615 -2.22 29.51 9.17
N ASN A 616 -3.48 29.71 9.52
CA ASN A 616 -4.43 28.63 9.78
C ASN A 616 -5.41 28.49 8.62
N PHE A 617 -5.98 27.30 8.44
CA PHE A 617 -6.87 27.03 7.32
C PHE A 617 -8.11 27.93 7.31
N ASP A 618 -8.71 28.15 8.47
CA ASP A 618 -9.88 28.98 8.68
C ASP A 618 -9.89 29.57 10.11
N LEU A 619 -10.98 30.26 10.49
CA LEU A 619 -11.19 30.82 11.83
C LEU A 619 -12.00 29.90 12.75
N ASN A 620 -12.26 28.67 12.33
CA ASN A 620 -13.02 27.73 13.12
C ASN A 620 -12.22 27.28 14.35
N PRO A 621 -12.90 26.79 15.41
CA PRO A 621 -12.23 26.15 16.53
C PRO A 621 -11.26 25.06 16.11
N GLY A 622 -10.23 24.84 16.93
CA GLY A 622 -9.39 23.66 16.79
C GLY A 622 -10.12 22.38 17.22
N TYR A 623 -9.34 21.34 17.48
CA TYR A 623 -9.79 20.04 17.95
C TYR A 623 -10.68 20.12 19.20
N ALA A 624 -10.41 21.07 20.11
CA ALA A 624 -11.18 21.24 21.33
C ALA A 624 -12.58 21.85 21.12
N GLY A 625 -12.92 22.33 19.92
CA GLY A 625 -14.24 22.89 19.64
C GLY A 625 -14.50 24.27 20.28
N VAL A 626 -13.49 24.89 20.87
CA VAL A 626 -13.56 26.21 21.51
C VAL A 626 -13.12 27.30 20.53
N ASP A 627 -13.96 28.31 20.30
CA ASP A 627 -13.60 29.45 19.45
C ASP A 627 -12.36 30.15 20.04
N ASN A 628 -11.43 30.57 19.17
CA ASN A 628 -10.20 31.20 19.61
C ASN A 628 -10.35 32.73 19.67
N PRO A 629 -10.33 33.36 20.87
CA PRO A 629 -10.45 34.82 21.00
C PRO A 629 -9.36 35.59 20.24
N LEU A 630 -8.21 34.97 19.99
CA LEU A 630 -7.09 35.58 19.27
C LEU A 630 -7.48 36.07 17.87
N TYR A 631 -8.40 35.38 17.20
CA TYR A 631 -8.84 35.72 15.85
C TYR A 631 -9.71 36.98 15.80
N LYS A 632 -10.27 37.40 16.93
CA LYS A 632 -11.13 38.60 17.04
C LYS A 632 -10.35 39.84 17.49
N LYS A 633 -9.03 39.72 17.71
CA LYS A 633 -8.18 40.83 18.15
C LYS A 633 -7.96 41.81 16.98
N GLU A 634 -8.49 43.02 17.10
CA GLU A 634 -8.50 44.02 16.02
C GLU A 634 -7.11 44.66 15.72
N LYS A 635 -6.13 44.50 16.62
CA LYS A 635 -4.79 45.10 16.50
C LYS A 635 -3.68 44.06 16.65
N GLY A 636 -2.71 44.10 15.75
CA GLY A 636 -1.52 43.25 15.79
C GLY A 636 -1.75 41.79 15.39
N VAL A 637 -2.86 41.47 14.72
CA VAL A 637 -3.15 40.13 14.19
C VAL A 637 -3.39 40.18 12.69
N HIS A 638 -2.65 39.37 11.95
CA HIS A 638 -2.67 39.26 10.50
C HIS A 638 -3.13 37.85 10.14
N LEU A 639 -4.30 37.73 9.51
CA LEU A 639 -4.90 36.43 9.18
C LEU A 639 -4.54 36.05 7.74
N LEU A 640 -3.81 34.95 7.58
CA LEU A 640 -3.46 34.33 6.30
C LEU A 640 -4.17 32.98 6.21
N LEU A 641 -5.45 33.05 5.85
CA LEU A 641 -6.31 31.88 5.82
C LEU A 641 -6.10 31.04 4.56
N GLY A 642 -6.33 29.74 4.68
CA GLY A 642 -6.13 28.73 3.64
C GLY A 642 -5.01 27.75 3.99
N ASP A 643 -4.65 26.91 3.02
CA ASP A 643 -3.62 25.88 3.21
C ASP A 643 -2.31 26.47 3.77
N ALA A 644 -1.75 25.84 4.81
CA ALA A 644 -0.59 26.36 5.52
C ALA A 644 0.63 26.50 4.59
N LYS A 645 0.76 25.62 3.57
CA LYS A 645 1.80 25.69 2.55
C LYS A 645 1.67 26.98 1.72
N GLU A 646 0.46 27.32 1.30
CA GLU A 646 0.19 28.54 0.55
C GLU A 646 0.41 29.80 1.38
N SER A 647 -0.04 29.78 2.64
CA SER A 647 0.10 30.91 3.56
C SER A 647 1.56 31.19 3.92
N VAL A 648 2.37 30.14 4.12
CA VAL A 648 3.82 30.27 4.30
C VAL A 648 4.50 30.78 3.03
N ASN A 649 4.11 30.30 1.84
CA ASN A 649 4.62 30.84 0.57
C ASN A 649 4.30 32.33 0.38
N LYS A 650 3.10 32.79 0.79
CA LYS A 650 2.76 34.23 0.77
C LYS A 650 3.67 35.03 1.69
N LEU A 651 4.00 34.53 2.89
CA LEU A 651 4.95 35.17 3.80
C LEU A 651 6.36 35.24 3.20
N ILE A 652 6.83 34.16 2.58
CA ILE A 652 8.12 34.12 1.88
C ILE A 652 8.15 35.17 0.76
N ALA A 653 7.08 35.29 -0.02
CA ALA A 653 6.96 36.30 -1.08
C ALA A 653 6.88 37.73 -0.54
N MET A 654 6.24 37.95 0.61
CA MET A 654 6.22 39.26 1.29
C MET A 654 7.63 39.70 1.69
N LEU A 655 8.50 38.77 2.09
CA LEU A 655 9.90 39.06 2.42
C LEU A 655 10.78 39.44 1.20
N ASP A 656 10.33 39.12 -0.03
CA ASP A 656 11.02 39.52 -1.27
C ASP A 656 10.67 40.94 -1.73
N SER A 657 9.55 41.49 -1.27
CA SER A 657 8.91 42.65 -1.91
C SER A 657 9.56 44.03 -1.70
N LYS A 658 10.73 44.13 -1.06
CA LYS A 658 11.56 45.35 -1.08
C LYS A 658 13.05 45.01 -1.13
N THR A 659 13.55 44.74 -2.33
CA THR A 659 14.92 45.11 -2.70
C THR A 659 14.99 45.46 -4.19
N SER A 660 14.24 46.50 -4.57
CA SER A 660 14.65 47.37 -5.66
C SER A 660 15.70 48.34 -5.12
N GLN A 661 16.91 47.83 -4.90
CA GLN A 661 18.11 48.64 -4.95
C GLN A 661 19.07 47.97 -5.90
N THR A 662 19.38 48.70 -6.95
CA THR A 662 20.33 48.41 -8.00
C THR A 662 21.71 48.12 -7.38
N SER A 663 22.02 46.86 -7.13
CA SER A 663 23.39 46.38 -7.11
C SER A 663 23.60 45.57 -8.37
N THR A 664 24.20 46.21 -9.37
CA THR A 664 24.84 45.58 -10.51
C THR A 664 25.73 44.44 -10.02
N ILE A 665 25.24 43.20 -10.14
CA ILE A 665 26.11 42.04 -10.32
C ILE A 665 26.19 41.86 -11.82
N GLU A 666 27.35 42.19 -12.37
CA GLU A 666 27.71 41.96 -13.76
C GLU A 666 27.42 40.51 -14.14
N THR A 667 26.63 40.33 -15.19
CA THR A 667 26.57 39.10 -15.97
C THR A 667 27.97 38.79 -16.49
N LYS A 668 28.67 37.85 -15.85
CA LYS A 668 29.84 37.19 -16.46
C LYS A 668 29.34 36.39 -17.66
N LYS A 669 30.00 36.61 -18.81
CA LYS A 669 29.78 35.88 -20.07
C LYS A 669 29.72 34.37 -19.83
N ASP A 670 28.61 33.77 -20.22
CA ASP A 670 28.27 32.36 -20.01
C ASP A 670 28.95 31.50 -21.09
N ASN A 671 29.98 30.72 -20.69
CA ASN A 671 30.73 29.79 -21.55
C ASN A 671 30.23 28.34 -21.38
N SER A 672 29.12 28.12 -20.67
CA SER A 672 28.61 26.82 -20.22
C SER A 672 28.09 25.93 -21.37
N ALA A 673 27.47 26.52 -22.39
CA ALA A 673 26.99 25.81 -23.58
C ALA A 673 28.15 25.26 -24.43
N ASP A 674 29.24 26.04 -24.60
CA ASP A 674 30.42 25.61 -25.36
C ASP A 674 31.15 24.43 -24.70
N VAL A 675 31.12 24.35 -23.36
CA VAL A 675 31.72 23.23 -22.60
C VAL A 675 30.96 21.93 -22.83
N LEU A 676 29.63 21.94 -22.70
CA LEU A 676 28.80 20.74 -22.92
C LEU A 676 28.78 20.29 -24.38
N GLN A 677 28.80 21.22 -25.33
CA GLN A 677 28.80 20.89 -26.76
C GLN A 677 30.11 20.26 -27.25
N ASN A 678 31.23 20.55 -26.60
CA ASN A 678 32.56 20.05 -26.99
C ASN A 678 33.12 18.93 -26.08
N ALA A 679 32.36 18.51 -25.05
CA ALA A 679 32.77 17.46 -24.13
C ALA A 679 32.87 16.09 -24.84
N LYS A 680 33.99 15.38 -24.65
CA LYS A 680 34.19 14.02 -25.19
C LYS A 680 33.94 12.94 -24.15
N SER A 681 34.00 13.27 -22.87
CA SER A 681 33.61 12.38 -21.77
C SER A 681 32.68 13.09 -20.81
N VAL A 682 31.51 12.51 -20.57
CA VAL A 682 30.51 13.04 -19.63
C VAL A 682 30.12 11.96 -18.62
N ILE A 683 30.04 12.33 -17.34
CA ILE A 683 29.51 11.48 -16.28
C ILE A 683 28.20 12.08 -15.75
N ILE A 684 27.13 11.29 -15.72
CA ILE A 684 25.84 11.68 -15.15
C ILE A 684 25.69 11.04 -13.76
N VAL A 685 25.34 11.84 -12.77
CA VAL A 685 25.12 11.42 -11.38
C VAL A 685 23.64 11.59 -11.05
N PRO A 686 22.83 10.52 -11.15
CA PRO A 686 21.42 10.57 -10.77
C PRO A 686 21.25 10.56 -9.24
N GLY A 687 20.29 11.34 -8.76
CA GLY A 687 19.94 11.40 -7.34
C GLY A 687 18.44 11.41 -7.09
N TYR A 688 18.06 11.55 -5.82
CA TYR A 688 16.67 11.48 -5.41
C TYR A 688 15.78 12.57 -6.03
N GLY A 689 16.32 13.76 -6.31
CA GLY A 689 15.59 14.81 -7.01
C GLY A 689 15.18 14.43 -8.44
N MET A 690 15.95 13.57 -9.13
CA MET A 690 15.53 12.99 -10.42
C MET A 690 14.27 12.13 -10.26
N ALA A 691 14.20 11.33 -9.19
CA ALA A 691 13.06 10.46 -8.89
C ALA A 691 11.81 11.25 -8.50
N LEU A 692 11.97 12.31 -7.69
CA LEU A 692 10.88 13.22 -7.33
C LEU A 692 10.27 13.88 -8.57
N ALA A 693 11.12 14.33 -9.50
CA ALA A 693 10.70 15.01 -10.71
C ALA A 693 10.27 14.06 -11.85
N GLN A 694 10.40 12.73 -11.66
CA GLN A 694 10.17 11.72 -12.70
C GLN A 694 10.94 12.04 -14.00
N ALA A 695 12.21 12.42 -13.86
CA ALA A 695 13.03 12.95 -14.95
C ALA A 695 13.84 11.88 -15.72
N GLN A 696 13.79 10.60 -15.33
CA GLN A 696 14.64 9.53 -15.85
C GLN A 696 14.66 9.41 -17.39
N HIS A 697 13.52 9.58 -18.06
CA HIS A 697 13.46 9.55 -19.53
C HIS A 697 14.13 10.76 -20.19
N LEU A 698 14.06 11.94 -19.55
CA LEU A 698 14.77 13.13 -20.04
C LEU A 698 16.27 13.00 -19.81
N VAL A 699 16.69 12.35 -18.72
CA VAL A 699 18.10 12.03 -18.50
C VAL A 699 18.64 11.10 -19.59
N ARG A 700 17.87 10.08 -19.99
CA ARG A 700 18.22 9.24 -21.15
C ARG A 700 18.32 10.06 -22.43
N GLN A 701 17.34 10.93 -22.69
CA GLN A 701 17.34 11.80 -23.87
C GLN A 701 18.55 12.76 -23.91
N LEU A 702 18.95 13.31 -22.75
CA LEU A 702 20.14 14.12 -22.61
C LEU A 702 21.41 13.32 -22.96
N ALA A 703 21.53 12.10 -22.44
CA ALA A 703 22.64 11.21 -22.75
C ALA A 703 22.71 10.87 -24.25
N ASP A 704 21.59 10.52 -24.88
CA ASP A 704 21.53 10.26 -26.32
C ASP A 704 22.00 11.45 -27.15
N LYS A 705 21.62 12.66 -26.73
CA LYS A 705 22.01 13.90 -27.42
C LYS A 705 23.51 14.17 -27.29
N LEU A 706 24.09 13.94 -26.12
CA LEU A 706 25.54 14.02 -25.89
C LEU A 706 26.31 12.97 -26.71
N GLU A 707 25.83 11.73 -26.73
CA GLU A 707 26.42 10.64 -27.52
C GLU A 707 26.37 10.92 -29.02
N SER A 708 25.26 11.50 -29.51
CA SER A 708 25.12 11.90 -30.92
C SER A 708 26.16 12.95 -31.36
N LYS A 709 26.72 13.71 -30.41
CA LYS A 709 27.80 14.67 -30.64
C LYS A 709 29.20 14.08 -30.45
N GLY A 710 29.30 12.78 -30.18
CA GLY A 710 30.56 12.06 -30.02
C GLY A 710 31.09 12.01 -28.58
N ALA A 711 30.29 12.37 -27.59
CA ALA A 711 30.66 12.22 -26.18
C ALA A 711 30.45 10.78 -25.70
N LYS A 712 31.37 10.25 -24.89
CA LYS A 712 31.16 9.00 -24.14
C LYS A 712 30.45 9.31 -22.82
N VAL A 713 29.20 8.90 -22.69
CA VAL A 713 28.37 9.11 -21.48
C VAL A 713 28.43 7.88 -20.57
N ARG A 714 28.60 8.11 -19.27
CA ARG A 714 28.56 7.07 -18.23
C ARG A 714 27.74 7.57 -17.05
N TYR A 715 27.06 6.66 -16.36
CA TYR A 715 26.28 6.97 -15.17
C TYR A 715 27.03 6.51 -13.93
N ALA A 716 27.28 7.43 -13.01
CA ALA A 716 27.89 7.13 -11.73
C ALA A 716 26.81 6.95 -10.67
N ILE A 717 26.63 5.72 -10.22
CA ILE A 717 25.57 5.34 -9.29
C ILE A 717 26.15 5.26 -7.88
N HIS A 718 25.54 6.00 -6.96
CA HIS A 718 25.80 5.82 -5.55
C HIS A 718 24.81 4.80 -4.96
N PRO A 719 25.26 3.79 -4.19
CA PRO A 719 24.40 2.71 -3.69
C PRO A 719 23.20 3.18 -2.86
N VAL A 720 23.33 4.33 -2.18
CA VAL A 720 22.27 4.94 -1.36
C VAL A 720 21.66 6.20 -1.99
N ALA A 721 21.84 6.43 -3.29
CA ALA A 721 21.12 7.49 -3.99
C ALA A 721 19.61 7.13 -4.07
N GLY A 722 18.77 7.81 -3.29
CA GLY A 722 17.32 7.61 -3.26
C GLY A 722 16.77 7.12 -1.92
N ARG A 723 15.51 6.66 -1.89
CA ARG A 723 14.85 6.15 -0.66
C ARG A 723 15.17 4.69 -0.33
N MET A 724 15.82 3.96 -1.23
CA MET A 724 16.22 2.57 -1.03
C MET A 724 17.46 2.25 -1.87
N PRO A 725 18.30 1.28 -1.47
CA PRO A 725 19.43 0.86 -2.28
C PRO A 725 19.02 0.39 -3.68
N GLY A 726 19.79 0.79 -4.71
CA GLY A 726 19.51 0.44 -6.11
C GLY A 726 18.36 1.21 -6.76
N HIS A 727 17.78 2.21 -6.08
CA HIS A 727 16.64 2.99 -6.59
C HIS A 727 16.96 3.67 -7.93
N MET A 728 18.17 4.22 -8.11
CA MET A 728 18.58 4.84 -9.39
C MET A 728 18.75 3.82 -10.51
N ASN A 729 19.25 2.61 -10.22
CA ASN A 729 19.42 1.55 -11.22
C ASN A 729 18.07 1.14 -11.81
N VAL A 730 17.02 1.05 -10.97
CA VAL A 730 15.66 0.73 -11.42
C VAL A 730 15.09 1.82 -12.32
N LEU A 731 15.23 3.09 -11.93
CA LEU A 731 14.70 4.21 -12.73
C LEU A 731 15.43 4.38 -14.07
N LEU A 732 16.74 4.16 -14.09
CA LEU A 732 17.50 4.21 -15.35
C LEU A 732 17.23 2.99 -16.23
N ALA A 733 16.98 1.82 -15.65
CA ALA A 733 16.53 0.65 -16.40
C ALA A 733 15.12 0.84 -17.01
N GLU A 734 14.20 1.49 -16.28
CA GLU A 734 12.90 1.92 -16.81
C GLU A 734 13.03 2.89 -18.00
N ALA A 735 14.10 3.69 -18.03
CA ALA A 735 14.42 4.60 -19.12
C ALA A 735 15.32 3.99 -20.22
N ASP A 736 15.44 2.65 -20.29
CA ASP A 736 16.23 1.92 -21.28
C ASP A 736 17.73 2.29 -21.32
N VAL A 737 18.32 2.64 -20.17
CA VAL A 737 19.78 2.83 -20.05
C VAL A 737 20.47 1.47 -19.94
N SER A 738 21.48 1.22 -20.77
CA SER A 738 22.23 -0.04 -20.74
C SER A 738 23.02 -0.20 -19.44
N TYR A 739 22.99 -1.42 -18.88
CA TYR A 739 23.73 -1.74 -17.66
C TYR A 739 25.25 -1.53 -17.81
N GLU A 740 25.80 -1.66 -19.03
CA GLU A 740 27.23 -1.40 -19.32
C GLU A 740 27.63 0.08 -19.18
N GLN A 741 26.64 0.98 -19.13
CA GLN A 741 26.82 2.41 -18.92
C GLN A 741 26.67 2.80 -17.45
N LEU A 742 26.19 1.90 -16.59
CA LEU A 742 26.02 2.12 -15.16
C LEU A 742 27.27 1.64 -14.41
N TYR A 743 27.92 2.55 -13.70
CA TYR A 743 29.10 2.26 -12.90
C TYR A 743 28.81 2.58 -11.45
N GLU A 744 29.00 1.60 -10.58
CA GLU A 744 28.96 1.80 -9.15
C GLU A 744 30.13 2.70 -8.70
N MET A 745 29.93 3.42 -7.60
CA MET A 745 30.86 4.41 -7.06
C MET A 745 32.32 3.94 -7.03
N ASP A 746 32.61 2.73 -6.54
CA ASP A 746 33.98 2.20 -6.44
C ASP A 746 34.67 2.03 -7.81
N ALA A 747 33.89 1.80 -8.88
CA ALA A 747 34.41 1.58 -10.23
C ALA A 747 34.63 2.88 -11.01
N ILE A 748 33.97 3.98 -10.63
CA ILE A 748 33.98 5.25 -11.39
C ILE A 748 34.62 6.42 -10.65
N ASN A 749 34.88 6.29 -9.34
CA ASN A 749 35.36 7.42 -8.53
C ASN A 749 36.71 8.00 -8.97
N ASP A 750 37.59 7.18 -9.56
CA ASP A 750 38.88 7.62 -10.09
C ASP A 750 38.77 8.39 -11.41
N ASP A 751 37.63 8.31 -12.09
CA ASP A 751 37.43 8.90 -13.42
C ASP A 751 36.96 10.35 -13.39
N PHE A 752 36.38 10.81 -12.27
CA PHE A 752 35.86 12.19 -12.15
C PHE A 752 36.94 13.25 -12.47
N LYS A 753 38.20 13.05 -12.06
CA LYS A 753 39.32 13.96 -12.34
C LYS A 753 39.70 14.07 -13.83
N ASN A 754 39.33 13.06 -14.63
CA ASN A 754 39.71 12.93 -16.03
C ASN A 754 38.56 13.20 -17.01
N THR A 755 37.32 13.33 -16.51
CA THR A 755 36.14 13.61 -17.31
C THR A 755 36.01 15.10 -17.65
N ASP A 756 35.44 15.41 -18.82
CA ASP A 756 35.33 16.79 -19.31
C ASP A 756 34.19 17.54 -18.62
N ALA A 757 33.04 16.88 -18.40
CA ALA A 757 31.90 17.46 -17.69
C ALA A 757 31.15 16.41 -16.85
N VAL A 758 30.65 16.83 -15.68
CA VAL A 758 29.78 16.01 -14.82
C VAL A 758 28.42 16.67 -14.72
N ILE A 759 27.34 15.90 -14.85
CA ILE A 759 25.97 16.39 -14.73
C ILE A 759 25.31 15.70 -13.54
N VAL A 760 25.06 16.46 -12.48
CA VAL A 760 24.42 16.03 -11.25
C VAL A 760 22.92 16.32 -11.32
N ILE A 761 22.09 15.31 -11.08
CA ILE A 761 20.63 15.43 -11.24
C ILE A 761 19.95 15.07 -9.92
N GLY A 762 19.68 16.09 -9.10
CA GLY A 762 18.97 15.90 -7.84
C GLY A 762 19.74 15.10 -6.78
N ALA A 763 21.07 15.18 -6.77
CA ALA A 763 21.93 14.52 -5.79
C ALA A 763 22.68 15.55 -4.93
N ASN A 764 22.71 15.34 -3.61
CA ASN A 764 23.41 16.23 -2.67
C ASN A 764 24.37 15.45 -1.75
N ASP A 765 23.86 14.70 -0.77
CA ASP A 765 24.72 14.08 0.25
C ASP A 765 25.71 13.06 -0.33
N VAL A 766 25.26 12.30 -1.33
CA VAL A 766 26.04 11.23 -1.99
C VAL A 766 27.26 11.71 -2.78
N LEU A 767 27.43 13.02 -2.94
CA LEU A 767 28.56 13.66 -3.61
C LEU A 767 29.17 14.78 -2.77
N ASN A 768 28.74 14.94 -1.52
CA ASN A 768 29.15 16.04 -0.66
C ASN A 768 30.58 15.82 -0.14
N PRO A 769 31.56 16.66 -0.51
CA PRO A 769 32.96 16.52 -0.08
C PRO A 769 33.16 16.59 1.43
N ALA A 770 32.22 17.22 2.16
CA ALA A 770 32.27 17.28 3.62
C ALA A 770 32.33 15.88 4.26
N ALA A 771 31.86 14.84 3.58
CA ALA A 771 32.01 13.45 4.01
C ALA A 771 33.47 12.99 4.17
N ARG A 772 34.42 13.60 3.46
CA ARG A 772 35.86 13.29 3.58
C ARG A 772 36.59 14.25 4.50
N ASP A 773 36.16 15.52 4.52
CA ASP A 773 36.97 16.60 5.06
C ASP A 773 36.46 17.16 6.40
N ALA A 774 35.19 16.92 6.76
CA ALA A 774 34.55 17.53 7.92
C ALA A 774 34.21 16.49 9.01
N VAL A 775 35.17 16.30 9.94
CA VAL A 775 35.18 15.26 11.00
C VAL A 775 33.93 15.24 11.89
N ASP A 776 33.30 16.40 12.09
CA ASP A 776 32.16 16.57 13.00
C ASP A 776 30.80 16.50 12.30
N THR A 777 30.76 16.05 11.04
CA THR A 777 29.51 15.97 10.27
C THR A 777 28.91 14.56 10.29
N PRO A 778 27.56 14.41 10.25
CA PRO A 778 26.90 13.09 10.18
C PRO A 778 27.31 12.22 8.99
N ILE A 779 27.86 12.84 7.93
CA ILE A 779 28.34 12.15 6.73
C ILE A 779 29.86 11.89 6.77
N TYR A 780 30.57 12.27 7.83
CA TYR A 780 32.01 12.04 7.92
C TYR A 780 32.32 10.54 7.87
N GLY A 781 33.21 10.15 6.94
CA GLY A 781 33.53 8.75 6.67
C GLY A 781 32.53 8.03 5.76
N MET A 782 31.44 8.69 5.34
CA MET A 782 30.54 8.15 4.32
C MET A 782 31.27 8.13 2.97
N PRO A 783 31.32 6.99 2.27
CA PRO A 783 31.76 6.96 0.89
C PRO A 783 30.88 7.89 0.05
N VAL A 784 31.49 8.70 -0.82
CA VAL A 784 30.78 9.63 -1.70
C VAL A 784 31.39 9.59 -3.10
N LEU A 785 30.60 10.02 -4.09
CA LEU A 785 31.10 10.25 -5.44
C LEU A 785 32.05 11.45 -5.47
N ASN A 786 33.23 11.28 -6.05
CA ASN A 786 34.29 12.31 -6.12
C ASN A 786 33.99 13.43 -7.16
N VAL A 787 32.75 13.90 -7.22
CA VAL A 787 32.28 14.90 -8.19
C VAL A 787 33.07 16.20 -8.10
N ASP A 788 33.50 16.58 -6.90
CA ASP A 788 34.31 17.78 -6.64
C ASP A 788 35.66 17.82 -7.35
N GLN A 789 36.19 16.65 -7.73
CA GLN A 789 37.44 16.52 -8.47
C GLN A 789 37.28 16.80 -9.97
N ALA A 790 36.05 16.91 -10.48
CA ALA A 790 35.80 17.18 -11.88
C ALA A 790 36.09 18.63 -12.28
N LYS A 791 36.40 18.81 -13.57
CA LYS A 791 36.75 20.11 -14.18
C LYS A 791 35.54 21.02 -14.31
N GLU A 792 34.45 20.51 -14.87
CA GLU A 792 33.20 21.22 -15.12
C GLU A 792 32.03 20.40 -14.57
N ILE A 793 31.19 21.03 -13.76
CA ILE A 793 30.13 20.36 -12.99
C ILE A 793 28.84 21.13 -13.16
N PHE A 794 27.81 20.47 -13.69
CA PHE A 794 26.47 21.00 -13.86
C PHE A 794 25.57 20.41 -12.79
N ILE A 795 24.99 21.24 -11.93
CA ILE A 795 24.20 20.78 -10.78
C ILE A 795 22.73 21.16 -10.99
N CYS A 796 21.91 20.16 -11.27
CA CYS A 796 20.46 20.27 -11.45
C CYS A 796 19.75 19.87 -10.15
N ASN A 797 19.89 20.69 -9.11
CA ASN A 797 19.23 20.49 -7.82
C ASN A 797 18.13 21.53 -7.60
N PHE A 798 17.17 21.23 -6.72
CA PHE A 798 16.04 22.13 -6.48
C PHE A 798 16.47 23.48 -5.89
N ASP A 799 17.41 23.44 -4.95
CA ASP A 799 17.99 24.60 -4.28
C ASP A 799 19.45 24.29 -3.85
N LEU A 800 20.05 25.19 -3.07
CA LEU A 800 21.40 25.04 -2.51
C LEU A 800 21.39 24.54 -1.06
N ASN A 801 20.22 24.17 -0.54
CA ASN A 801 20.09 23.74 0.84
C ASN A 801 20.81 22.40 1.05
N PRO A 802 21.22 22.10 2.29
CA PRO A 802 21.74 20.79 2.66
C PRO A 802 20.84 19.65 2.19
N GLY A 803 21.45 18.50 1.91
CA GLY A 803 20.69 17.28 1.61
C GLY A 803 20.08 16.67 2.87
N TYR A 804 19.64 15.42 2.77
CA TYR A 804 19.03 14.66 3.87
C TYR A 804 19.91 14.58 5.12
N ALA A 805 21.23 14.71 4.97
CA ALA A 805 22.14 14.64 6.11
C ALA A 805 22.31 15.98 6.85
N GLY A 806 21.66 17.05 6.39
CA GLY A 806 21.74 18.37 7.03
C GLY A 806 23.13 19.04 6.92
N VAL A 807 23.99 18.57 6.02
CA VAL A 807 25.35 19.10 5.83
C VAL A 807 25.42 19.95 4.58
N ASP A 808 25.81 21.22 4.75
CA ASP A 808 26.16 22.14 3.66
C ASP A 808 27.07 21.45 2.65
N ASN A 809 26.81 21.62 1.35
CA ASN A 809 27.66 21.04 0.32
C ASN A 809 28.71 22.05 -0.14
N PRO A 810 30.01 21.88 0.20
CA PRO A 810 31.06 22.82 -0.20
C PRO A 810 31.16 22.98 -1.72
N LEU A 811 30.69 21.99 -2.49
CA LEU A 811 30.70 22.02 -3.95
C LEU A 811 29.94 23.23 -4.52
N TYR A 812 28.88 23.68 -3.86
CA TYR A 812 28.07 24.81 -4.31
C TYR A 812 28.78 26.16 -4.17
N LYS A 813 29.80 26.23 -3.31
CA LYS A 813 30.60 27.44 -3.06
C LYS A 813 31.85 27.51 -3.95
N LYS A 814 32.09 26.51 -4.81
CA LYS A 814 33.24 26.45 -5.70
C LYS A 814 33.06 27.43 -6.87
N GLU A 815 33.82 28.53 -6.86
CA GLU A 815 33.69 29.63 -7.84
C GLU A 815 34.13 29.29 -9.28
N LYS A 816 34.83 28.18 -9.49
CA LYS A 816 35.37 27.77 -10.81
C LYS A 816 34.86 26.38 -11.20
N GLY A 817 34.32 26.28 -12.41
CA GLY A 817 33.91 25.00 -13.01
C GLY A 817 32.63 24.39 -12.44
N VAL A 818 31.78 25.19 -11.75
CA VAL A 818 30.48 24.74 -11.25
C VAL A 818 29.39 25.64 -11.82
N HIS A 819 28.39 25.00 -12.43
CA HIS A 819 27.23 25.62 -13.07
C HIS A 819 25.98 25.15 -12.34
N LEU A 820 25.24 26.08 -11.74
CA LEU A 820 24.08 25.77 -10.90
C LEU A 820 22.79 26.00 -11.69
N LEU A 821 22.00 24.95 -11.85
CA LEU A 821 20.70 24.95 -12.54
C LEU A 821 19.62 24.62 -11.52
N LEU A 822 19.25 25.63 -10.73
CA LEU A 822 18.31 25.49 -9.63
C LEU A 822 16.85 25.38 -10.11
N GLY A 823 16.05 24.61 -9.38
CA GLY A 823 14.64 24.36 -9.66
C GLY A 823 14.33 22.88 -9.91
N ASP A 824 13.13 22.60 -10.39
CA ASP A 824 12.71 21.22 -10.66
C ASP A 824 13.70 20.51 -11.61
N ALA A 825 14.14 19.31 -11.22
CA ALA A 825 15.18 18.59 -11.95
C ALA A 825 14.77 18.28 -13.40
N LYS A 826 13.46 18.11 -13.67
CA LYS A 826 12.92 17.90 -15.02
C LYS A 826 13.15 19.12 -15.89
N GLU A 827 12.88 20.31 -15.36
CA GLU A 827 13.08 21.58 -16.07
C GLU A 827 14.56 21.87 -16.30
N SER A 828 15.40 21.62 -15.29
CA SER A 828 16.86 21.83 -15.40
C SER A 828 17.50 20.90 -16.41
N VAL A 829 17.10 19.63 -16.47
CA VAL A 829 17.54 18.68 -17.50
C VAL A 829 17.05 19.10 -18.88
N GLN A 830 15.80 19.57 -19.00
CA GLN A 830 15.28 20.08 -20.28
C GLN A 830 16.10 21.28 -20.80
N LYS A 831 16.48 22.21 -19.91
CA LYS A 831 17.36 23.34 -20.29
C LYS A 831 18.71 22.87 -20.83
N LEU A 832 19.31 21.84 -20.22
CA LEU A 832 20.55 21.25 -20.71
C LEU A 832 20.39 20.60 -22.09
N ILE A 833 19.26 19.92 -22.31
CA ILE A 833 18.92 19.38 -23.63
C ILE A 833 18.80 20.51 -24.65
N ASP A 834 18.15 21.61 -24.31
CA ASP A 834 17.94 22.74 -25.21
C ASP A 834 19.24 23.51 -25.53
N MET A 835 20.26 23.42 -24.66
CA MET A 835 21.60 23.99 -24.87
C MET A 835 22.49 23.16 -25.83
N LEU A 836 22.19 21.88 -26.01
CA LEU A 836 22.88 20.96 -26.92
C LEU A 836 22.24 21.00 -28.32
#